data_AF-A0A7C3Q0T2-F1
#
_entry.id   AF-A0A7C3Q0T2-F1
#
_cell.length_a   1.000
_cell.length_b   1.000
_cell.length_c   1.000
_cell.angle_alpha   90.00
_cell.angle_beta   90.00
_cell.angle_gamma   90.00
#
_symmetry.space_group_name_H-M   'P 1'
#
loop_
_entity.id
_entity.type
_entity.pdbx_description
1 polymer ?
#
loop_
_entity_poly.entity_id
_entity_poly.type
_entity_poly.pdbx_seq_one_letter_code
_entity_poly.pdbx_strand_id
1 'polypeptide(L)'
;NQFYERDLSTRMVLIANNDVLIFTNAATDPFSNPGSLGTMNQELAGRLSTAIGEANYEAGHVVTNGAEQGLAGDIGTVCRNDRNAIRVSGTFPGAIKGTGASSASALGADGFMVKLVGHEMGHGFGMWHAMNSCFGNQAGLVNAALEPGSGSTLMSYAGICSAENNLQPRMDSMYGYAGYRDAVAFYATQANCGTLVDLGNTPPSADAGPNFAIPTKTPFMLTGRGMDADGDALTYSWENVNYGAPVTWPVTLGAATNDNGTAAAPTASVDGGFPMVRVRLPVTSPTRVVNPSLRGGSYPASLGTPPSTTAGEALPQRARNMRWRLVVRDNHAGSGGVATDEMVLNVVDTGAAFAVTSPAAGAVTEGLTPIAWNVAGTNAAPINCAQVRVLVSEDGGVTWPHVVAENLPNTGTASVLMPNINTTNARLRIEGQGNVFFADNPGVFTINFVPPGVVFVADGANTFADTSGNGNSNGAIDPGESDIAITVPIRNGGATTATGVVGTLESLTAGVTVTSATANYPDIAYAQTRTGTAPFRIAVSSGFVCGNEVRFRITMASAQSTVPFEFSFLTGQLGSPSAYPYAGTRRPIPDNNTTGIQMPITISGVTGNVDDIDFRINGTNCSNTPGSPTVGLVHSLVNQLRLSLINPAGTEIVLWDRQGGPGVNICNMVLDDGAPTSVTSLRSSDAPYSNTYRPQNPLSGFRGGPANGTWNLKVVDAVAGTGGSVLSYSLVIRGDQRLCGAPEPTCVADIDDGSGTGTPDGGVTIDDLLYYLVIFGDGASRADVDDGSGTGTPDGGVTIDDLLYFLTRYGDGC
;
A
#
# COMPACT_ATOMS: atom_id res chain seq x y z
N ASN A 1 -32.87 9.98 34.29
CA ASN A 1 -32.91 8.50 34.29
C ASN A 1 -32.28 7.86 33.07
N GLN A 2 -32.58 8.29 31.83
CA GLN A 2 -32.05 7.68 30.59
C GLN A 2 -30.57 7.25 30.62
N PHE A 3 -29.66 8.11 31.06
CA PHE A 3 -28.23 7.80 31.13
C PHE A 3 -27.77 7.38 32.54
N TYR A 4 -28.51 7.73 33.60
CA TYR A 4 -28.21 7.29 34.98
C TYR A 4 -28.49 5.80 35.18
N GLU A 5 -29.62 5.30 34.67
CA GLU A 5 -29.97 3.88 34.75
C GLU A 5 -29.08 3.04 33.84
N ARG A 6 -28.73 3.57 32.66
CA ARG A 6 -27.86 2.90 31.69
C ARG A 6 -26.41 2.80 32.16
N ASP A 7 -25.83 3.90 32.65
CA ASP A 7 -24.38 3.99 32.90
C ASP A 7 -24.01 3.79 34.38
N LEU A 8 -24.92 4.09 35.32
CA LEU A 8 -24.64 4.14 36.76
C LEU A 8 -25.59 3.28 37.61
N SER A 9 -26.45 2.47 36.98
CA SER A 9 -27.48 1.68 37.64
C SER A 9 -28.33 2.48 38.65
N THR A 10 -28.57 3.76 38.37
CA THR A 10 -29.18 4.72 39.32
C THR A 10 -30.46 5.30 38.76
N ARG A 11 -31.52 5.31 39.58
CA ARG A 11 -32.82 5.88 39.22
C ARG A 11 -33.16 7.07 40.11
N MET A 12 -33.35 8.24 39.49
CA MET A 12 -33.87 9.42 40.16
C MET A 12 -35.40 9.33 40.25
N VAL A 13 -35.94 9.48 41.45
CA VAL A 13 -37.38 9.46 41.73
C VAL A 13 -37.77 10.80 42.33
N LEU A 14 -38.83 11.42 41.82
CA LEU A 14 -39.39 12.61 42.44
C LEU A 14 -39.93 12.24 43.83
N ILE A 15 -39.46 12.96 44.85
CA ILE A 15 -39.87 12.74 46.24
C ILE A 15 -41.37 12.98 46.45
N ALA A 16 -41.90 12.46 47.56
CA ALA A 16 -43.24 12.82 48.02
C ALA A 16 -43.32 14.32 48.35
N ASN A 17 -44.54 14.88 48.29
CA ASN A 17 -44.82 16.30 48.55
C ASN A 17 -44.01 17.27 47.66
N ASN A 18 -43.57 16.87 46.47
CA ASN A 18 -42.83 17.76 45.56
C ASN A 18 -43.69 18.92 45.03
N ASP A 19 -45.02 18.84 45.15
CA ASP A 19 -45.97 19.87 44.76
C ASP A 19 -45.81 21.16 45.58
N VAL A 20 -45.36 21.07 46.84
CA VAL A 20 -45.09 22.27 47.67
C VAL A 20 -43.87 23.06 47.21
N LEU A 21 -43.12 22.54 46.23
CA LEU A 21 -41.94 23.16 45.63
C LEU A 21 -42.25 23.80 44.26
N ILE A 22 -43.52 23.79 43.82
CA ILE A 22 -43.96 24.39 42.57
C ILE A 22 -44.60 25.75 42.84
N PHE A 23 -43.88 26.82 42.47
CA PHE A 23 -44.33 28.20 42.70
C PHE A 23 -44.99 28.78 41.45
N THR A 24 -46.32 28.78 41.41
CA THR A 24 -47.10 29.27 40.25
C THR A 24 -47.48 30.75 40.32
N ASN A 25 -47.25 31.39 41.47
CA ASN A 25 -47.56 32.80 41.70
C ASN A 25 -46.28 33.59 42.00
N ALA A 26 -45.93 34.51 41.11
CA ALA A 26 -44.73 35.35 41.22
C ALA A 26 -44.69 36.19 42.52
N ALA A 27 -45.83 36.59 43.08
CA ALA A 27 -45.87 37.36 44.33
C ALA A 27 -45.51 36.52 45.57
N THR A 28 -45.59 35.20 45.46
CA THR A 28 -45.22 34.24 46.51
C THR A 28 -44.03 33.39 46.12
N ASP A 29 -43.41 33.68 44.97
CA ASP A 29 -42.19 33.00 44.53
C ASP A 29 -41.09 33.36 45.54
N PRO A 30 -40.52 32.36 46.20
CA PRO A 30 -39.73 32.65 47.35
C PRO A 30 -38.23 32.76 46.97
N PHE A 31 -37.88 32.66 45.69
CA PHE A 31 -36.54 32.97 45.20
C PHE A 31 -36.35 34.48 45.03
N SER A 32 -35.46 35.09 45.82
CA SER A 32 -35.33 36.56 45.89
C SER A 32 -34.68 37.17 44.66
N ASN A 33 -33.93 36.38 43.90
CA ASN A 33 -33.25 36.81 42.68
C ASN A 33 -33.21 35.68 41.63
N PRO A 34 -34.28 35.50 40.84
CA PRO A 34 -34.41 34.39 39.88
C PRO A 34 -33.39 34.45 38.71
N GLY A 35 -32.59 35.52 38.61
CA GLY A 35 -31.48 35.65 37.65
C GLY A 35 -30.11 35.29 38.21
N SER A 36 -29.99 34.97 39.50
CA SER A 36 -28.71 34.62 40.15
C SER A 36 -28.72 33.17 40.62
N LEU A 37 -28.12 32.26 39.83
CA LEU A 37 -28.07 30.82 40.16
C LEU A 37 -27.39 30.55 41.51
N GLY A 38 -26.37 31.35 41.87
CA GLY A 38 -25.68 31.23 43.16
C GLY A 38 -26.59 31.51 44.36
N THR A 39 -27.41 32.57 44.28
CA THR A 39 -28.40 32.88 45.32
C THR A 39 -29.50 31.82 45.34
N MET A 40 -30.00 31.41 44.18
CA MET A 40 -31.04 30.38 44.10
C MET A 40 -30.59 29.03 44.69
N ASN A 41 -29.32 28.64 44.52
CA ASN A 41 -28.78 27.44 45.17
C ASN A 41 -28.85 27.53 46.70
N GLN A 42 -28.52 28.69 47.28
CA GLN A 42 -28.62 28.91 48.72
C GLN A 42 -30.06 28.84 49.20
N GLU A 43 -30.97 29.50 48.49
CA GLU A 43 -32.39 29.53 48.83
C GLU A 43 -33.05 28.16 48.67
N LEU A 44 -32.70 27.39 47.64
CA LEU A 44 -33.19 26.03 47.42
C LEU A 44 -32.80 25.11 48.57
N ALA A 45 -31.53 25.14 49.00
CA ALA A 45 -31.05 24.31 50.10
C ALA A 45 -31.84 24.56 51.40
N GLY A 46 -32.06 25.83 51.74
CA GLY A 46 -32.88 26.20 52.91
C GLY A 46 -34.35 25.80 52.79
N ARG A 47 -34.90 25.90 51.57
CA ARG A 47 -36.29 25.53 51.28
C ARG A 47 -36.54 24.06 51.41
N LEU A 48 -35.72 23.23 50.78
CA LEU A 48 -35.83 21.78 50.91
C LEU A 48 -35.67 21.35 52.37
N SER A 49 -34.72 21.95 53.09
CA SER A 49 -34.52 21.66 54.52
C SER A 49 -35.73 22.00 55.37
N THR A 50 -36.48 23.05 55.04
CA THR A 50 -37.64 23.52 55.84
C THR A 50 -38.96 22.88 55.40
N ALA A 51 -39.22 22.79 54.09
CA ALA A 51 -40.49 22.36 53.52
C ALA A 51 -40.60 20.84 53.38
N ILE A 52 -39.48 20.17 53.06
CA ILE A 52 -39.42 18.72 52.85
C ILE A 52 -38.78 18.03 54.06
N GLY A 53 -37.77 18.65 54.66
CA GLY A 53 -36.96 18.08 55.73
C GLY A 53 -35.77 17.30 55.16
N GLU A 54 -34.59 17.52 55.72
CA GLU A 54 -33.33 16.96 55.19
C GLU A 54 -33.33 15.42 55.11
N ALA A 55 -34.11 14.70 55.91
CA ALA A 55 -34.17 13.23 55.84
C ALA A 55 -34.96 12.68 54.64
N ASN A 56 -35.74 13.53 53.94
CA ASN A 56 -36.73 13.08 52.95
C ASN A 56 -36.31 13.35 51.50
N TYR A 57 -35.04 13.69 51.25
CA TYR A 57 -34.48 13.86 49.91
C TYR A 57 -32.96 13.64 49.88
N GLU A 58 -32.48 13.17 48.73
CA GLU A 58 -31.07 12.88 48.46
C GLU A 58 -30.40 13.96 47.61
N ALA A 59 -31.18 14.68 46.80
CA ALA A 59 -30.71 15.72 45.90
C ALA A 59 -31.80 16.78 45.68
N GLY A 60 -31.41 18.01 45.37
CA GLY A 60 -32.31 19.10 45.01
C GLY A 60 -31.85 19.82 43.75
N HIS A 61 -32.79 20.23 42.90
CA HIS A 61 -32.48 21.03 41.71
C HIS A 61 -33.62 22.00 41.41
N VAL A 62 -33.32 23.28 41.23
CA VAL A 62 -34.30 24.29 40.80
C VAL A 62 -34.20 24.50 39.29
N VAL A 63 -35.36 24.54 38.64
CA VAL A 63 -35.51 24.87 37.22
C VAL A 63 -36.24 26.20 37.13
N THR A 64 -35.66 27.17 36.43
CA THR A 64 -36.24 28.52 36.31
C THR A 64 -36.14 29.07 34.89
N ASN A 65 -37.00 30.03 34.54
CA ASN A 65 -36.96 30.70 33.23
C ASN A 65 -35.87 31.79 33.23
N GLY A 66 -34.99 31.80 32.22
CA GLY A 66 -33.91 32.78 32.13
C GLY A 66 -32.93 32.54 30.98
N ALA A 67 -31.78 33.21 31.00
CA ALA A 67 -30.69 32.89 30.07
C ALA A 67 -30.18 31.45 30.32
N GLU A 68 -29.71 30.77 29.27
CA GLU A 68 -29.24 29.38 29.39
C GLU A 68 -27.96 29.29 30.22
N GLN A 69 -28.08 28.81 31.47
CA GLN A 69 -26.99 28.71 32.45
C GLN A 69 -27.27 27.59 33.45
N GLY A 70 -26.21 27.04 34.05
CA GLY A 70 -26.29 26.01 35.08
C GLY A 70 -25.28 26.23 36.20
N LEU A 71 -25.64 25.79 37.41
CA LEU A 71 -24.75 25.78 38.58
C LEU A 71 -25.19 24.73 39.60
N ALA A 72 -24.42 23.66 39.74
CA ALA A 72 -24.68 22.55 40.69
C ALA A 72 -24.54 22.91 42.19
N GLY A 73 -23.89 24.03 42.52
CA GLY A 73 -23.65 24.48 43.90
C GLY A 73 -22.38 23.93 44.54
N ASP A 74 -22.01 22.67 44.31
CA ASP A 74 -20.69 22.09 44.57
C ASP A 74 -20.55 20.78 43.76
N ILE A 75 -19.40 20.11 43.84
CA ILE A 75 -19.21 18.77 43.25
C ILE A 75 -19.36 17.72 44.35
N GLY A 76 -20.11 16.64 44.05
CA GLY A 76 -20.43 15.59 45.00
C GLY A 76 -21.39 16.07 46.09
N THR A 77 -22.51 16.67 45.70
CA THR A 77 -23.51 17.21 46.64
C THR A 77 -24.53 16.17 47.06
N VAL A 78 -24.79 15.17 46.22
CA VAL A 78 -25.80 14.14 46.50
C VAL A 78 -25.55 13.55 47.88
N CYS A 79 -26.56 13.60 48.74
CA CYS A 79 -26.57 13.09 50.11
C CYS A 79 -25.62 13.72 51.11
N ARG A 80 -24.96 14.81 50.73
CA ARG A 80 -24.13 15.59 51.62
C ARG A 80 -25.02 16.47 52.53
N ASN A 81 -25.03 16.13 53.81
CA ASN A 81 -25.81 16.84 54.83
C ASN A 81 -25.06 18.05 55.44
N ASP A 82 -23.78 18.22 55.12
CA ASP A 82 -23.06 19.41 55.55
C ASP A 82 -23.59 20.66 54.82
N ARG A 83 -23.35 21.81 55.43
CA ARG A 83 -23.84 23.10 54.92
C ARG A 83 -22.73 23.95 54.32
N ASN A 84 -21.50 23.42 54.23
CA ASN A 84 -20.36 24.16 53.73
C ASN A 84 -20.05 23.70 52.30
N ALA A 85 -20.08 24.61 51.33
CA ALA A 85 -19.51 24.32 50.01
C ALA A 85 -18.00 24.48 50.06
N ILE A 86 -17.30 23.53 49.46
CA ILE A 86 -15.84 23.60 49.30
C ILE A 86 -15.49 24.49 48.10
N ARG A 87 -16.26 24.40 47.00
CA ARG A 87 -15.87 25.00 45.70
C ARG A 87 -16.63 26.26 45.31
N VAL A 88 -17.81 26.51 45.90
CA VAL A 88 -18.63 27.71 45.62
C VAL A 88 -18.66 28.66 46.82
N SER A 89 -17.68 28.54 47.73
CA SER A 89 -17.43 29.41 48.90
C SER A 89 -18.68 29.98 49.59
N GLY A 90 -19.18 29.29 50.61
CA GLY A 90 -20.25 29.80 51.45
C GLY A 90 -20.85 28.74 52.37
N THR A 91 -21.57 29.19 53.40
CA THR A 91 -22.42 28.35 54.23
C THR A 91 -23.87 28.48 53.77
N PHE A 92 -24.50 27.35 53.49
CA PHE A 92 -25.86 27.26 53.00
C PHE A 92 -26.84 27.24 54.19
N PRO A 93 -28.05 27.82 54.06
CA PRO A 93 -29.06 27.80 55.11
C PRO A 93 -29.68 26.40 55.32
N GLY A 94 -29.35 25.44 54.45
CA GLY A 94 -29.74 24.02 54.52
C GLY A 94 -28.64 23.10 53.99
N ALA A 95 -28.88 21.79 54.03
CA ALA A 95 -27.93 20.79 53.53
C ALA A 95 -27.58 21.00 52.06
N ILE A 96 -26.29 20.89 51.71
CA ILE A 96 -25.82 21.18 50.34
C ILE A 96 -26.28 20.16 49.30
N LYS A 97 -26.73 18.97 49.71
CA LYS A 97 -27.49 18.08 48.82
C LYS A 97 -28.74 18.72 48.21
N GLY A 98 -29.24 19.79 48.80
CA GLY A 98 -30.34 20.58 48.27
C GLY A 98 -29.93 21.69 47.30
N THR A 99 -28.72 21.67 46.72
CA THR A 99 -28.28 22.67 45.74
C THR A 99 -28.22 22.12 44.33
N GLY A 100 -28.47 23.02 43.37
CA GLY A 100 -28.47 22.75 41.94
C GLY A 100 -29.47 23.69 41.28
N ALA A 101 -29.05 24.40 40.24
CA ALA A 101 -29.91 25.33 39.53
C ALA A 101 -29.61 25.29 38.03
N SER A 102 -30.67 25.30 37.22
CA SER A 102 -30.56 25.51 35.77
C SER A 102 -31.62 26.48 35.29
N SER A 103 -31.24 27.36 34.37
CA SER A 103 -32.15 28.29 33.72
C SER A 103 -32.12 28.14 32.21
N ALA A 104 -33.26 28.33 31.55
CA ALA A 104 -33.35 28.47 30.10
C ALA A 104 -34.63 29.21 29.70
N SER A 105 -34.63 29.80 28.50
CA SER A 105 -35.78 30.54 27.96
C SER A 105 -36.84 29.61 27.35
N ALA A 106 -36.51 28.33 27.16
CA ALA A 106 -37.37 27.28 26.62
C ALA A 106 -37.29 26.00 27.47
N LEU A 107 -38.02 25.97 28.59
CA LEU A 107 -37.93 24.94 29.63
C LEU A 107 -38.45 23.54 29.21
N GLY A 108 -39.07 23.39 28.04
CA GLY A 108 -39.65 22.12 27.57
C GLY A 108 -38.84 21.37 26.51
N ALA A 109 -37.70 21.90 26.07
CA ALA A 109 -36.90 21.24 25.04
C ALA A 109 -36.01 20.14 25.63
N ASP A 110 -35.94 18.97 24.97
CA ASP A 110 -34.99 17.89 25.32
C ASP A 110 -33.56 18.40 25.50
N GLY A 111 -33.18 19.42 24.72
CA GLY A 111 -31.88 20.08 24.83
C GLY A 111 -31.60 20.70 26.21
N PHE A 112 -32.60 21.22 26.91
CA PHE A 112 -32.42 21.82 28.23
C PHE A 112 -32.49 20.77 29.35
N MET A 113 -33.56 19.99 29.38
CA MET A 113 -33.83 19.05 30.47
C MET A 113 -32.90 17.84 30.48
N VAL A 114 -32.52 17.32 29.31
CA VAL A 114 -31.63 16.15 29.25
C VAL A 114 -30.17 16.58 29.34
N LYS A 115 -29.82 17.73 28.76
CA LYS A 115 -28.42 18.12 28.59
C LYS A 115 -27.92 19.03 29.70
N LEU A 116 -28.49 20.22 29.86
CA LEU A 116 -28.02 21.18 30.87
C LEU A 116 -28.36 20.74 32.29
N VAL A 117 -29.60 20.33 32.56
CA VAL A 117 -29.95 19.78 33.89
C VAL A 117 -29.18 18.49 34.16
N GLY A 118 -29.01 17.63 33.14
CA GLY A 118 -28.18 16.43 33.24
C GLY A 118 -26.71 16.71 33.57
N HIS A 119 -26.13 17.78 33.00
CA HIS A 119 -24.77 18.25 33.29
C HIS A 119 -24.64 18.67 34.76
N GLU A 120 -25.53 19.54 35.23
CA GLU A 120 -25.48 20.04 36.61
C GLU A 120 -25.75 18.94 37.63
N MET A 121 -26.70 18.03 37.35
CA MET A 121 -26.91 16.86 38.20
C MET A 121 -25.68 15.94 38.21
N GLY A 122 -24.94 15.84 37.09
CA GLY A 122 -23.70 15.08 37.01
C GLY A 122 -22.64 15.56 38.01
N HIS A 123 -22.50 16.88 38.19
CA HIS A 123 -21.66 17.44 39.25
C HIS A 123 -22.12 17.00 40.65
N GLY A 124 -23.42 16.89 40.88
CA GLY A 124 -23.98 16.34 42.11
C GLY A 124 -23.51 14.91 42.40
N PHE A 125 -23.33 14.10 41.35
CA PHE A 125 -22.75 12.75 41.41
C PHE A 125 -21.21 12.74 41.35
N GLY A 126 -20.55 13.87 41.60
CA GLY A 126 -19.09 13.96 41.69
C GLY A 126 -18.35 14.11 40.37
N MET A 127 -19.07 14.21 39.24
CA MET A 127 -18.45 14.32 37.92
C MET A 127 -17.79 15.67 37.70
N TRP A 128 -16.63 15.65 37.05
CA TRP A 128 -15.94 16.86 36.62
C TRP A 128 -16.19 17.15 35.15
N HIS A 129 -15.89 18.38 34.74
CA HIS A 129 -15.96 18.68 33.33
C HIS A 129 -14.93 17.87 32.53
N ALA A 130 -15.33 17.37 31.36
CA ALA A 130 -14.54 16.47 30.53
C ALA A 130 -13.71 17.19 29.44
N MET A 131 -13.97 18.47 29.18
CA MET A 131 -13.35 19.22 28.09
C MET A 131 -11.90 19.60 28.37
N ASN A 132 -11.05 19.47 27.36
CA ASN A 132 -9.64 19.85 27.46
C ASN A 132 -9.39 21.33 27.17
N SER A 133 -10.23 22.02 26.39
CA SER A 133 -10.01 23.43 26.08
C SER A 133 -11.29 24.17 25.70
N CYS A 134 -11.67 25.17 26.51
CA CYS A 134 -12.75 26.10 26.21
C CYS A 134 -12.43 27.47 26.81
N PHE A 135 -12.61 28.54 26.04
CA PHE A 135 -12.26 29.92 26.45
C PHE A 135 -10.81 30.07 26.96
N GLY A 136 -9.87 29.27 26.45
CA GLY A 136 -8.48 29.26 26.89
C GLY A 136 -8.21 28.52 28.20
N ASN A 137 -9.22 27.86 28.79
CA ASN A 137 -9.10 27.12 30.04
C ASN A 137 -9.36 25.61 29.84
N GLN A 138 -8.65 24.79 30.61
CA GLN A 138 -8.92 23.36 30.76
C GLN A 138 -10.02 23.14 31.82
N ALA A 139 -10.66 21.96 31.84
CA ALA A 139 -11.41 21.53 33.01
C ALA A 139 -10.57 21.68 34.29
N GLY A 140 -11.23 22.03 35.41
CA GLY A 140 -10.58 22.34 36.69
C GLY A 140 -9.76 21.20 37.32
N LEU A 141 -9.81 19.99 36.75
CA LEU A 141 -8.90 18.88 37.06
C LEU A 141 -8.32 18.30 35.77
N VAL A 142 -6.99 18.30 35.66
CA VAL A 142 -6.23 17.76 34.52
C VAL A 142 -6.60 16.29 34.23
N ASN A 143 -6.94 15.51 35.27
CA ASN A 143 -7.31 14.11 35.13
C ASN A 143 -8.77 13.91 34.68
N ALA A 144 -9.59 14.94 34.56
CA ALA A 144 -10.95 14.85 34.03
C ALA A 144 -11.04 15.30 32.56
N ALA A 145 -10.10 16.15 32.12
CA ALA A 145 -10.02 16.74 30.78
C ALA A 145 -9.62 15.73 29.67
N LEU A 146 -10.51 14.78 29.38
CA LEU A 146 -10.27 13.68 28.44
C LEU A 146 -10.88 13.88 27.05
N GLU A 147 -11.60 14.98 26.81
CA GLU A 147 -12.23 15.25 25.52
C GLU A 147 -11.57 16.45 24.81
N PRO A 148 -11.30 16.36 23.49
CA PRO A 148 -10.67 17.46 22.77
C PRO A 148 -11.54 18.71 22.75
N GLY A 149 -10.92 19.90 22.74
CA GLY A 149 -11.62 21.17 22.58
C GLY A 149 -12.74 21.33 23.60
N SER A 150 -13.93 21.71 23.13
CA SER A 150 -15.15 21.84 23.91
C SER A 150 -15.65 20.53 24.52
N GLY A 151 -15.13 19.40 24.07
CA GLY A 151 -15.69 18.07 24.24
C GLY A 151 -16.99 17.85 23.47
N SER A 152 -17.60 16.70 23.73
CA SER A 152 -18.75 16.14 23.03
C SER A 152 -19.82 15.58 23.98
N THR A 153 -19.45 15.10 25.18
CA THR A 153 -20.39 14.44 26.11
C THR A 153 -21.06 15.41 27.09
N LEU A 154 -21.97 14.93 27.93
CA LEU A 154 -22.75 15.75 28.86
C LEU A 154 -21.88 16.60 29.77
N MET A 155 -20.74 16.10 30.27
CA MET A 155 -19.85 16.88 31.15
C MET A 155 -18.91 17.82 30.38
N SER A 156 -19.18 18.09 29.11
CA SER A 156 -18.37 18.97 28.26
C SER A 156 -19.02 20.34 28.09
N TYR A 157 -18.34 21.25 27.38
CA TYR A 157 -18.82 22.60 27.02
C TYR A 157 -19.19 22.70 25.53
N ALA A 158 -19.59 21.57 24.92
CA ALA A 158 -20.07 21.54 23.56
C ALA A 158 -21.24 22.52 23.33
N GLY A 159 -21.09 23.41 22.37
CA GLY A 159 -22.09 24.41 21.99
C GLY A 159 -21.84 25.81 22.54
N ILE A 160 -20.99 25.97 23.56
CA ILE A 160 -20.77 27.27 24.21
C ILE A 160 -19.35 27.83 24.00
N CYS A 161 -18.39 27.01 23.57
CA CYS A 161 -17.03 27.47 23.31
C CYS A 161 -16.92 28.37 22.06
N SER A 162 -15.80 29.09 21.94
CA SER A 162 -15.46 29.81 20.70
C SER A 162 -15.42 28.85 19.50
N ALA A 163 -15.67 29.38 18.30
CA ALA A 163 -15.80 28.59 17.07
C ALA A 163 -14.57 27.68 16.82
N GLU A 164 -13.40 28.14 17.24
CA GLU A 164 -12.12 27.43 17.18
C GLU A 164 -12.12 26.14 17.98
N ASN A 165 -12.69 26.14 19.19
CA ASN A 165 -12.67 25.01 20.12
C ASN A 165 -13.96 24.17 20.11
N ASN A 166 -15.02 24.66 19.47
CA ASN A 166 -16.33 24.02 19.55
C ASN A 166 -16.44 22.83 18.59
N LEU A 167 -16.45 21.60 19.12
CA LEU A 167 -16.49 20.36 18.31
C LEU A 167 -17.86 20.03 17.75
N GLN A 168 -18.91 20.47 18.43
CA GLN A 168 -20.31 20.24 18.04
C GLN A 168 -21.22 21.29 18.67
N PRO A 169 -22.33 21.64 18.02
CA PRO A 169 -23.21 22.71 18.49
C PRO A 169 -23.95 22.39 19.80
N ARG A 170 -24.02 21.12 20.21
CA ARG A 170 -24.68 20.67 21.45
C ARG A 170 -24.06 19.37 21.93
N MET A 171 -23.91 19.18 23.23
CA MET A 171 -23.46 17.91 23.83
C MET A 171 -24.35 16.70 23.47
N ASP A 172 -23.75 15.51 23.42
CA ASP A 172 -24.41 14.23 23.26
C ASP A 172 -25.04 13.76 24.58
N SER A 173 -26.20 13.11 24.51
CA SER A 173 -26.94 12.63 25.70
C SER A 173 -26.31 11.36 26.31
N MET A 174 -25.05 11.46 26.73
CA MET A 174 -24.27 10.42 27.40
C MET A 174 -23.24 11.04 28.33
N TYR A 175 -22.86 10.30 29.37
CA TYR A 175 -21.58 10.53 30.03
C TYR A 175 -20.49 9.75 29.29
N GLY A 176 -19.36 10.40 29.03
CA GLY A 176 -18.13 9.72 28.63
C GLY A 176 -17.50 8.97 29.80
N TYR A 177 -16.41 8.26 29.52
CA TYR A 177 -15.65 7.52 30.50
C TYR A 177 -15.21 8.38 31.69
N ALA A 178 -14.81 9.64 31.46
CA ALA A 178 -14.43 10.56 32.53
C ALA A 178 -15.54 10.72 33.58
N GLY A 179 -16.76 11.00 33.13
CA GLY A 179 -17.92 11.17 34.01
C GLY A 179 -18.30 9.86 34.72
N TYR A 180 -18.32 8.73 33.99
CA TYR A 180 -18.56 7.42 34.59
C TYR A 180 -17.55 7.09 35.69
N ARG A 181 -16.25 7.24 35.41
CA ARG A 181 -15.16 7.00 36.36
C ARG A 181 -15.33 7.86 37.62
N ASP A 182 -15.63 9.14 37.45
CA ASP A 182 -15.77 10.07 38.57
C ASP A 182 -16.99 9.72 39.43
N ALA A 183 -18.12 9.35 38.80
CA ALA A 183 -19.31 8.92 39.52
C ALA A 183 -19.10 7.60 40.27
N VAL A 184 -18.43 6.61 39.68
CA VAL A 184 -18.09 5.35 40.37
C VAL A 184 -17.17 5.61 41.57
N ALA A 185 -16.20 6.52 41.44
CA ALA A 185 -15.35 6.93 42.54
C ALA A 185 -16.14 7.65 43.66
N PHE A 186 -17.14 8.45 43.28
CA PHE A 186 -18.07 9.08 44.22
C PHE A 186 -18.94 8.05 44.95
N TYR A 187 -19.51 7.07 44.24
CA TYR A 187 -20.28 5.98 44.85
C TYR A 187 -19.48 5.20 45.90
N ALA A 188 -18.20 4.94 45.61
CA ALA A 188 -17.32 4.21 46.52
C ALA A 188 -17.04 4.95 47.85
N THR A 189 -17.27 6.27 47.93
CA THR A 189 -16.82 7.09 49.07
C THR A 189 -17.89 7.95 49.72
N GLN A 190 -18.96 8.35 49.01
CA GLN A 190 -19.90 9.36 49.50
C GLN A 190 -21.40 9.08 49.23
N ALA A 191 -21.77 8.18 48.32
CA ALA A 191 -23.18 7.95 47.98
C ALA A 191 -23.75 6.67 48.60
N ASN A 192 -23.74 6.60 49.93
CA ASN A 192 -24.35 5.49 50.69
C ASN A 192 -25.81 5.77 51.10
N CYS A 193 -26.51 6.56 50.30
CA CYS A 193 -27.82 7.11 50.58
C CYS A 193 -28.82 6.75 49.48
N GLY A 194 -30.10 6.92 49.78
CA GLY A 194 -31.16 6.39 48.93
C GLY A 194 -31.40 4.90 49.18
N THR A 195 -32.24 4.30 48.35
CA THR A 195 -32.63 2.89 48.50
C THR A 195 -31.77 2.02 47.61
N LEU A 196 -30.93 1.19 48.22
CA LEU A 196 -30.17 0.15 47.50
C LEU A 196 -31.11 -1.02 47.21
N VAL A 197 -31.24 -1.35 45.92
CA VAL A 197 -32.07 -2.45 45.43
C VAL A 197 -31.16 -3.38 44.65
N ASP A 198 -31.27 -4.68 44.90
CA ASP A 198 -30.66 -5.68 44.02
C ASP A 198 -31.46 -5.72 42.72
N LEU A 199 -30.79 -5.40 41.62
CA LEU A 199 -31.41 -5.27 40.31
C LEU A 199 -31.34 -6.56 39.49
N GLY A 200 -30.64 -7.60 39.99
CA GLY A 200 -30.53 -8.88 39.31
C GLY A 200 -29.81 -8.85 37.95
N ASN A 201 -29.10 -7.77 37.63
CA ASN A 201 -28.29 -7.62 36.43
C ASN A 201 -26.79 -7.72 36.75
N THR A 202 -26.04 -8.43 35.92
CA THR A 202 -24.59 -8.58 36.02
C THR A 202 -23.92 -7.63 35.03
N PRO A 203 -23.02 -6.72 35.47
CA PRO A 203 -22.32 -5.86 34.54
C PRO A 203 -21.58 -6.65 33.44
N PRO A 204 -21.44 -6.09 32.23
CA PRO A 204 -20.78 -6.77 31.13
C PRO A 204 -19.27 -6.94 31.40
N SER A 205 -18.57 -7.66 30.52
CA SER A 205 -17.11 -7.64 30.42
C SER A 205 -16.65 -6.83 29.21
N ALA A 206 -15.47 -6.20 29.28
CA ALA A 206 -14.84 -5.49 28.18
C ALA A 206 -13.44 -6.08 27.90
N ASP A 207 -13.11 -6.23 26.62
CA ASP A 207 -11.78 -6.63 26.13
C ASP A 207 -11.41 -5.70 24.96
N ALA A 208 -10.43 -4.83 25.18
CA ALA A 208 -9.95 -3.86 24.21
C ALA A 208 -8.97 -4.47 23.20
N GLY A 209 -8.59 -5.73 23.36
CA GLY A 209 -7.60 -6.40 22.55
C GLY A 209 -6.15 -5.97 22.86
N PRO A 210 -5.19 -6.40 22.04
CA PRO A 210 -3.77 -6.14 22.30
C PRO A 210 -3.36 -4.69 21.99
N ASN A 211 -2.17 -4.33 22.46
CA ASN A 211 -1.51 -3.08 22.07
C ASN A 211 -0.95 -3.18 20.65
N PHE A 212 -0.93 -2.06 19.93
CA PHE A 212 -0.44 -1.98 18.56
C PHE A 212 0.55 -0.84 18.36
N ALA A 213 1.36 -0.92 17.30
CA ALA A 213 2.19 0.19 16.83
C ALA A 213 1.80 0.58 15.40
N ILE A 214 1.75 1.88 15.10
CA ILE A 214 1.42 2.41 13.77
C ILE A 214 2.33 3.57 13.39
N PRO A 215 2.51 3.89 12.10
CA PRO A 215 3.22 5.09 11.69
C PRO A 215 2.46 6.36 12.04
N THR A 216 3.17 7.49 12.11
CA THR A 216 2.51 8.81 12.18
C THR A 216 1.60 9.04 10.96
N LYS A 217 0.60 9.91 11.12
CA LYS A 217 -0.31 10.36 10.04
C LYS A 217 -1.10 9.24 9.36
N THR A 218 -1.24 8.10 10.03
CA THR A 218 -1.83 6.89 9.45
C THR A 218 -3.21 6.62 10.07
N PRO A 219 -4.27 6.41 9.27
CA PRO A 219 -5.57 5.97 9.73
C PRO A 219 -5.53 4.61 10.45
N PHE A 220 -6.44 4.41 11.40
CA PHE A 220 -6.54 3.15 12.14
C PHE A 220 -7.97 2.81 12.54
N MET A 221 -8.19 1.53 12.82
CA MET A 221 -9.46 0.95 13.23
C MET A 221 -9.25 0.07 14.46
N LEU A 222 -9.93 0.40 15.55
CA LEU A 222 -9.87 -0.34 16.82
C LEU A 222 -11.09 -1.24 16.93
N THR A 223 -10.90 -2.52 17.24
CA THR A 223 -11.98 -3.49 17.41
C THR A 223 -11.80 -4.20 18.74
N GLY A 224 -12.80 -4.11 19.59
CA GLY A 224 -12.83 -4.79 20.88
C GLY A 224 -13.88 -5.87 20.93
N ARG A 225 -14.13 -6.39 22.13
CA ARG A 225 -15.20 -7.36 22.40
C ARG A 225 -15.84 -7.06 23.75
N GLY A 226 -17.13 -7.35 23.85
CA GLY A 226 -17.85 -7.42 25.10
C GLY A 226 -18.56 -8.76 25.25
N MET A 227 -18.86 -9.14 26.48
CA MET A 227 -19.73 -10.25 26.82
C MET A 227 -20.66 -9.82 27.94
N ASP A 228 -21.84 -10.40 27.98
CA ASP A 228 -22.84 -10.15 29.00
C ASP A 228 -23.35 -11.49 29.52
N ALA A 229 -23.44 -11.64 30.84
CA ALA A 229 -23.83 -12.92 31.46
C ALA A 229 -25.34 -13.17 31.37
N ASP A 230 -26.12 -12.09 31.31
CA ASP A 230 -27.58 -12.09 31.30
C ASP A 230 -28.15 -12.11 29.87
N GLY A 231 -27.31 -11.84 28.87
CA GLY A 231 -27.63 -11.92 27.44
C GLY A 231 -28.12 -10.60 26.86
N ASP A 232 -27.85 -9.48 27.52
CA ASP A 232 -28.28 -8.16 27.10
C ASP A 232 -27.57 -7.63 25.85
N ALA A 233 -28.24 -6.70 25.17
CA ALA A 233 -27.77 -6.12 23.93
C ALA A 233 -26.69 -5.06 24.17
N LEU A 234 -25.43 -5.44 23.91
CA LEU A 234 -24.28 -4.57 24.15
C LEU A 234 -24.18 -3.39 23.16
N THR A 235 -23.73 -2.25 23.69
CA THR A 235 -23.23 -1.11 22.90
C THR A 235 -21.84 -0.68 23.33
N TYR A 236 -21.10 -0.09 22.42
CA TYR A 236 -19.66 0.17 22.53
C TYR A 236 -19.35 1.65 22.25
N SER A 237 -18.49 2.25 23.08
CA SER A 237 -17.77 3.49 22.74
C SER A 237 -16.27 3.31 22.90
N TRP A 238 -15.50 3.79 21.93
CA TRP A 238 -14.05 3.87 22.00
C TRP A 238 -13.65 5.31 22.26
N GLU A 239 -12.98 5.55 23.38
CA GLU A 239 -12.70 6.89 23.88
C GLU A 239 -11.19 7.09 24.05
N ASN A 240 -10.69 8.21 23.50
CA ASN A 240 -9.29 8.57 23.66
C ASN A 240 -9.07 9.19 25.03
N VAL A 241 -8.30 8.54 25.90
CA VAL A 241 -8.16 8.89 27.33
C VAL A 241 -6.76 9.41 27.67
N ASN A 242 -6.10 10.07 26.73
CA ASN A 242 -4.82 10.72 27.00
C ASN A 242 -5.00 11.99 27.86
N TYR A 243 -4.14 12.16 28.87
CA TYR A 243 -4.07 13.38 29.70
C TYR A 243 -3.01 14.35 29.16
N GLY A 244 -3.34 15.63 29.03
CA GLY A 244 -2.38 16.64 28.63
C GLY A 244 -2.84 18.07 28.90
N ALA A 245 -1.97 19.02 28.59
CA ALA A 245 -2.27 20.44 28.68
C ALA A 245 -3.43 20.85 27.74
N PRO A 246 -4.15 21.95 28.05
CA PRO A 246 -5.15 22.50 27.14
C PRO A 246 -4.52 22.88 25.80
N VAL A 247 -5.25 22.60 24.71
CA VAL A 247 -4.83 22.95 23.34
C VAL A 247 -6.00 23.61 22.59
N THR A 248 -5.72 24.72 21.90
CA THR A 248 -6.69 25.40 21.03
C THR A 248 -6.79 24.71 19.67
N TRP A 249 -8.01 24.55 19.14
CA TRP A 249 -8.27 23.95 17.82
C TRP A 249 -8.44 25.00 16.71
N PRO A 250 -8.17 24.70 15.42
CA PRO A 250 -7.53 23.49 14.93
C PRO A 250 -6.08 23.39 15.43
N VAL A 251 -5.65 22.19 15.84
CA VAL A 251 -4.26 22.01 16.25
C VAL A 251 -3.37 22.10 15.00
N THR A 252 -2.75 23.25 14.78
CA THR A 252 -1.64 23.37 13.82
C THR A 252 -0.43 22.64 14.40
N LEU A 253 -0.33 21.33 14.16
CA LEU A 253 0.85 20.54 14.48
C LEU A 253 1.94 20.78 13.43
N GLY A 254 2.45 22.01 13.36
CA GLY A 254 3.51 22.41 12.44
C GLY A 254 4.12 23.73 12.88
N ALA A 255 5.42 23.69 13.21
CA ALA A 255 6.29 24.81 13.60
C ALA A 255 5.80 25.64 14.81
N ALA A 256 6.36 25.34 16.00
CA ALA A 256 6.59 26.41 16.96
C ALA A 256 7.70 27.31 16.39
N THR A 257 7.34 28.21 15.49
CA THR A 257 8.03 29.50 15.39
C THR A 257 7.23 30.45 16.27
N ASN A 258 7.80 30.82 17.41
CA ASN A 258 7.46 32.13 17.95
C ASN A 258 7.96 33.18 16.95
N ASP A 259 7.26 34.30 16.82
CA ASP A 259 7.68 35.49 16.04
C ASP A 259 8.94 36.17 16.63
N ASN A 260 9.90 35.40 17.16
CA ASN A 260 11.19 35.91 17.59
C ASN A 260 12.36 34.91 17.50
N GLY A 261 12.33 34.01 16.51
CA GLY A 261 13.55 33.47 15.89
C GLY A 261 14.60 32.82 16.80
N THR A 262 14.21 32.26 17.95
CA THR A 262 15.13 31.53 18.83
C THR A 262 14.65 30.10 18.97
N ALA A 263 15.39 29.20 18.32
CA ALA A 263 15.17 27.76 18.36
C ALA A 263 15.39 27.24 19.78
N ALA A 264 14.30 26.96 20.50
CA ALA A 264 14.34 25.96 21.55
C ALA A 264 14.10 24.60 20.90
N ALA A 265 15.15 23.77 20.87
CA ALA A 265 14.94 22.33 20.72
C ALA A 265 13.91 21.89 21.79
N PRO A 266 12.86 21.13 21.44
CA PRO A 266 11.93 20.67 22.46
C PRO A 266 12.70 19.72 23.36
N THR A 267 12.93 20.15 24.60
CA THR A 267 13.35 19.30 25.70
C THR A 267 12.44 18.08 25.73
N ALA A 268 13.02 16.89 25.72
CA ALA A 268 12.35 15.59 25.71
C ALA A 268 11.50 15.30 26.96
N SER A 269 10.48 16.10 27.28
CA SER A 269 9.61 15.88 28.45
C SER A 269 8.11 16.19 28.28
N VAL A 270 7.61 16.44 27.06
CA VAL A 270 6.16 16.63 26.83
C VAL A 270 5.75 16.12 25.44
N ASP A 271 5.65 14.79 25.32
CA ASP A 271 4.79 14.13 24.34
C ASP A 271 3.35 14.55 24.64
N GLY A 272 2.89 15.64 24.02
CA GLY A 272 1.66 16.37 24.36
C GLY A 272 0.42 15.49 24.46
N GLY A 273 0.20 14.90 25.64
CA GLY A 273 -0.83 13.90 25.92
C GLY A 273 -2.26 14.43 25.86
N PHE A 274 -2.52 15.56 25.22
CA PHE A 274 -3.88 16.04 25.03
C PHE A 274 -4.71 15.03 24.21
N PRO A 275 -6.01 14.91 24.48
CA PRO A 275 -6.91 14.08 23.69
C PRO A 275 -7.06 14.65 22.26
N MET A 276 -6.98 13.78 21.25
CA MET A 276 -7.01 14.17 19.83
C MET A 276 -8.29 13.75 19.11
N VAL A 277 -8.98 12.75 19.66
CA VAL A 277 -10.16 12.15 19.05
C VAL A 277 -11.35 12.27 20.00
N ARG A 278 -12.44 12.80 19.48
CA ARG A 278 -13.69 13.05 20.18
C ARG A 278 -14.40 11.76 20.48
N VAL A 279 -15.17 11.82 21.57
CA VAL A 279 -16.10 10.76 21.96
C VAL A 279 -17.31 10.79 21.03
N ARG A 280 -17.92 9.61 20.82
CA ARG A 280 -19.17 9.43 20.07
C ARG A 280 -20.16 8.62 20.89
N LEU A 281 -21.44 8.80 20.57
CA LEU A 281 -22.51 7.96 21.10
C LEU A 281 -22.19 6.46 20.93
N PRO A 282 -22.54 5.62 21.92
CA PRO A 282 -22.33 4.20 21.83
C PRO A 282 -23.14 3.59 20.67
N VAL A 283 -22.55 2.62 19.98
CA VAL A 283 -23.17 1.90 18.86
C VAL A 283 -23.04 0.39 19.06
N THR A 284 -23.79 -0.41 18.30
CA THR A 284 -23.73 -1.87 18.38
C THR A 284 -22.45 -2.45 17.78
N SER A 285 -21.78 -1.71 16.90
CA SER A 285 -20.48 -2.12 16.35
C SER A 285 -19.38 -1.97 17.41
N PRO A 286 -18.57 -3.01 17.67
CA PRO A 286 -17.42 -2.91 18.58
C PRO A 286 -16.21 -2.20 17.95
N THR A 287 -16.36 -1.70 16.71
CA THR A 287 -15.27 -1.17 15.90
C THR A 287 -15.34 0.34 15.74
N ARG A 288 -14.25 1.03 16.06
CA ARG A 288 -14.05 2.47 15.88
C ARG A 288 -13.02 2.75 14.79
N VAL A 289 -13.48 3.38 13.71
CA VAL A 289 -12.62 3.88 12.63
C VAL A 289 -12.24 5.34 12.89
N VAL A 290 -10.95 5.66 12.82
CA VAL A 290 -10.41 7.03 12.85
C VAL A 290 -9.74 7.33 11.51
N ASN A 291 -10.48 8.02 10.64
CA ASN A 291 -10.00 8.42 9.32
C ASN A 291 -10.60 9.78 8.88
N PRO A 292 -9.78 10.84 8.78
CA PRO A 292 -10.24 12.15 8.31
C PRO A 292 -10.57 12.21 6.81
N SER A 293 -9.99 11.33 5.97
CA SER A 293 -10.00 11.49 4.50
C SER A 293 -11.27 10.99 3.79
N LEU A 294 -12.14 10.24 4.47
CA LEU A 294 -13.38 9.69 3.89
C LEU A 294 -14.60 10.62 3.97
N ARG A 295 -14.54 11.76 4.67
CA ARG A 295 -15.75 12.57 4.94
C ARG A 295 -16.02 13.70 3.94
N GLY A 296 -15.57 13.52 2.69
CA GLY A 296 -15.90 14.39 1.55
C GLY A 296 -17.19 14.00 0.80
N GLY A 297 -17.84 12.89 1.17
CA GLY A 297 -19.13 12.46 0.61
C GLY A 297 -19.87 11.59 1.64
N SER A 298 -21.17 11.88 1.83
CA SER A 298 -22.17 11.04 2.53
C SER A 298 -21.65 10.04 3.57
N TYR A 299 -21.41 10.51 4.79
CA TYR A 299 -21.21 9.64 5.95
C TYR A 299 -22.48 8.81 6.22
N PRO A 300 -22.40 7.48 6.39
CA PRO A 300 -23.58 6.66 6.64
C PRO A 300 -24.23 7.01 7.97
N ALA A 301 -25.54 7.24 7.95
CA ALA A 301 -26.35 7.52 9.13
C ALA A 301 -26.31 6.41 10.19
N SER A 302 -25.91 5.18 9.82
CA SER A 302 -25.72 4.04 10.74
C SER A 302 -24.56 4.22 11.73
N LEU A 303 -23.71 5.23 11.55
CA LEU A 303 -22.62 5.59 12.45
C LEU A 303 -22.82 6.97 13.12
N GLY A 304 -24.08 7.44 13.18
CA GLY A 304 -24.50 8.72 13.75
C GLY A 304 -24.49 9.89 12.75
N THR A 305 -25.27 10.93 13.04
CA THR A 305 -25.35 12.16 12.22
C THR A 305 -23.98 12.84 12.14
N PRO A 306 -23.46 13.22 10.95
CA PRO A 306 -22.17 13.87 10.86
C PRO A 306 -22.23 15.28 11.48
N PRO A 307 -21.35 15.64 12.44
CA PRO A 307 -21.13 17.02 12.80
C PRO A 307 -20.39 17.73 11.67
N SER A 308 -20.69 19.02 11.46
CA SER A 308 -20.31 19.80 10.29
C SER A 308 -18.83 20.21 10.22
N THR A 309 -17.91 19.61 10.98
CA THR A 309 -16.46 19.86 10.85
C THR A 309 -15.67 18.63 11.27
N THR A 310 -14.49 18.46 10.68
CA THR A 310 -13.39 17.55 11.06
C THR A 310 -12.84 17.78 12.48
N ALA A 311 -13.54 18.55 13.32
CA ALA A 311 -13.10 18.97 14.64
C ALA A 311 -13.07 17.79 15.60
N GLY A 312 -11.89 17.56 16.20
CA GLY A 312 -11.67 16.48 17.16
C GLY A 312 -11.58 15.09 16.54
N GLU A 313 -11.20 14.92 15.27
CA GLU A 313 -10.94 13.60 14.67
C GLU A 313 -9.54 13.59 14.04
N ALA A 314 -8.52 14.01 14.79
CA ALA A 314 -7.18 14.22 14.24
C ALA A 314 -6.29 12.97 14.29
N LEU A 315 -5.51 12.75 13.22
CA LEU A 315 -4.44 11.76 13.22
C LEU A 315 -3.17 12.33 13.90
N PRO A 316 -2.46 11.52 14.70
CA PRO A 316 -1.17 11.91 15.30
C PRO A 316 -0.13 12.30 14.25
N GLN A 317 0.36 13.54 14.33
CA GLN A 317 1.38 14.04 13.38
C GLN A 317 2.82 13.75 13.81
N ARG A 318 3.02 13.30 15.06
CA ARG A 318 4.30 13.00 15.69
C ARG A 318 4.17 11.70 16.48
N ALA A 319 5.31 11.06 16.77
CA ALA A 319 5.35 9.90 17.63
C ALA A 319 4.73 10.23 19.00
N ARG A 320 3.90 9.32 19.53
CA ARG A 320 3.24 9.43 20.83
C ARG A 320 2.51 8.13 21.17
N ASN A 321 2.33 7.86 22.46
CA ASN A 321 1.39 6.83 22.90
C ASN A 321 -0.04 7.38 22.95
N MET A 322 -0.96 6.77 22.21
CA MET A 322 -2.39 7.03 22.37
C MET A 322 -3.01 5.98 23.28
N ARG A 323 -3.72 6.42 24.32
CA ARG A 323 -4.48 5.55 25.21
C ARG A 323 -5.93 5.53 24.78
N TRP A 324 -6.46 4.34 24.60
CA TRP A 324 -7.81 4.11 24.14
C TRP A 324 -8.54 3.22 25.13
N ARG A 325 -9.70 3.67 25.59
CA ARG A 325 -10.56 2.88 26.45
C ARG A 325 -11.78 2.43 25.67
N LEU A 326 -12.01 1.11 25.68
CA LEU A 326 -13.27 0.52 25.28
C LEU A 326 -14.24 0.64 26.46
N VAL A 327 -15.43 1.16 26.21
CA VAL A 327 -16.53 1.22 27.17
C VAL A 327 -17.68 0.40 26.63
N VAL A 328 -18.02 -0.68 27.33
CA VAL A 328 -19.10 -1.61 26.99
C VAL A 328 -20.27 -1.35 27.94
N ARG A 329 -21.47 -1.18 27.38
CA ARG A 329 -22.72 -0.99 28.12
C ARG A 329 -23.68 -2.11 27.77
N ASP A 330 -24.27 -2.76 28.77
CA ASP A 330 -25.24 -3.84 28.56
C ASP A 330 -26.62 -3.34 28.10
N ASN A 331 -26.95 -2.09 28.41
CA ASN A 331 -28.26 -1.48 28.17
C ASN A 331 -29.43 -2.21 28.85
N HIS A 332 -29.20 -2.97 29.94
CA HIS A 332 -30.29 -3.58 30.68
C HIS A 332 -31.26 -2.50 31.18
N ALA A 333 -32.55 -2.70 30.94
CA ALA A 333 -33.57 -1.68 31.18
C ALA A 333 -33.73 -1.40 32.69
N GLY A 334 -33.44 -0.15 33.09
CA GLY A 334 -33.58 0.31 34.48
C GLY A 334 -32.44 -0.11 35.42
N SER A 335 -31.49 -0.91 34.96
CA SER A 335 -30.38 -1.43 35.79
C SER A 335 -29.13 -1.74 34.99
N GLY A 336 -28.81 -0.90 34.00
CA GLY A 336 -27.67 -1.11 33.13
C GLY A 336 -26.34 -1.07 33.86
N GLY A 337 -25.37 -1.80 33.32
CA GLY A 337 -24.00 -1.95 33.77
C GLY A 337 -23.01 -1.53 32.69
N VAL A 338 -21.83 -1.13 33.15
CA VAL A 338 -20.73 -0.67 32.31
C VAL A 338 -19.45 -1.39 32.69
N ALA A 339 -18.69 -1.81 31.69
CA ALA A 339 -17.33 -2.30 31.85
C ALA A 339 -16.38 -1.59 30.90
N THR A 340 -15.11 -1.52 31.29
CA THR A 340 -14.08 -0.86 30.50
C THR A 340 -12.81 -1.66 30.45
N ASP A 341 -12.10 -1.58 29.32
CA ASP A 341 -10.74 -2.07 29.17
C ASP A 341 -9.90 -1.08 28.34
N GLU A 342 -8.59 -1.08 28.51
CA GLU A 342 -7.67 -0.11 27.90
C GLU A 342 -6.63 -0.78 27.00
N MET A 343 -6.40 -0.21 25.82
CA MET A 343 -5.27 -0.55 24.97
C MET A 343 -4.44 0.70 24.61
N VAL A 344 -3.16 0.47 24.30
CA VAL A 344 -2.18 1.49 23.91
C VAL A 344 -1.83 1.35 22.44
N LEU A 345 -2.04 2.42 21.69
CA LEU A 345 -1.63 2.56 20.31
C LEU A 345 -0.37 3.41 20.26
N ASN A 346 0.77 2.75 20.07
CA ASN A 346 2.08 3.40 19.96
C ASN A 346 2.27 3.98 18.56
N VAL A 347 2.22 5.31 18.45
CA VAL A 347 2.49 5.99 17.19
C VAL A 347 3.99 6.21 17.06
N VAL A 348 4.57 5.70 15.99
CA VAL A 348 6.00 5.72 15.71
C VAL A 348 6.29 6.62 14.52
N ASP A 349 7.33 7.43 14.60
CA ASP A 349 7.80 8.21 13.47
C ASP A 349 8.70 7.36 12.57
N THR A 350 8.13 6.84 11.49
CA THR A 350 8.86 6.08 10.45
C THR A 350 9.30 6.97 9.29
N GLY A 351 9.13 8.30 9.40
CA GLY A 351 9.42 9.27 8.35
C GLY A 351 8.30 9.46 7.32
N ALA A 352 7.29 8.58 7.28
CA ALA A 352 6.16 8.69 6.36
C ALA A 352 4.86 8.05 6.90
N ALA A 353 3.73 8.35 6.23
CA ALA A 353 2.44 7.73 6.52
C ALA A 353 2.25 6.45 5.69
N PHE A 354 1.59 5.44 6.26
CA PHE A 354 1.06 4.35 5.45
C PHE A 354 -0.08 4.91 4.59
N ALA A 355 0.09 4.88 3.27
CA ALA A 355 -0.79 5.60 2.35
C ALA A 355 -0.89 4.88 1.01
N VAL A 356 -2.10 4.67 0.51
CA VAL A 356 -2.31 4.17 -0.84
C VAL A 356 -2.00 5.28 -1.84
N THR A 357 -1.19 4.97 -2.85
CA THR A 357 -0.78 5.90 -3.91
C THR A 357 -1.41 5.57 -5.26
N SER A 358 -1.90 4.34 -5.45
CA SER A 358 -2.66 3.90 -6.63
C SER A 358 -3.77 2.92 -6.22
N PRO A 359 -5.01 3.02 -6.75
CA PRO A 359 -5.43 3.91 -7.84
C PRO A 359 -5.57 5.39 -7.43
N ALA A 360 -5.15 6.31 -8.31
CA ALA A 360 -5.30 7.74 -8.10
C ALA A 360 -6.77 8.19 -8.26
N ALA A 361 -7.09 9.39 -7.75
CA ALA A 361 -8.41 9.99 -7.91
C ALA A 361 -8.76 10.12 -9.40
N GLY A 362 -9.95 9.67 -9.79
CA GLY A 362 -10.41 9.71 -11.18
C GLY A 362 -9.77 8.67 -12.10
N ALA A 363 -8.96 7.74 -11.59
CA ALA A 363 -8.46 6.63 -12.39
C ALA A 363 -9.64 5.79 -12.93
N VAL A 364 -9.43 5.14 -14.08
CA VAL A 364 -10.36 4.17 -14.65
C VAL A 364 -9.64 2.83 -14.67
N THR A 365 -10.26 1.82 -14.07
CA THR A 365 -9.66 0.52 -13.83
C THR A 365 -10.63 -0.60 -14.21
N GLU A 366 -10.08 -1.75 -14.58
CA GLU A 366 -10.80 -2.98 -14.87
C GLU A 366 -9.84 -4.16 -14.75
N GLY A 367 -10.38 -5.36 -14.54
CA GLY A 367 -9.59 -6.60 -14.49
C GLY A 367 -8.41 -6.52 -13.51
N LEU A 368 -7.26 -7.03 -13.94
CA LEU A 368 -6.04 -7.05 -13.14
C LEU A 368 -5.44 -5.63 -13.11
N THR A 369 -5.52 -4.98 -11.95
CA THR A 369 -5.10 -3.59 -11.78
C THR A 369 -3.88 -3.50 -10.86
N PRO A 370 -2.80 -2.82 -11.28
CA PRO A 370 -1.66 -2.53 -10.40
C PRO A 370 -2.05 -1.51 -9.34
N ILE A 371 -1.77 -1.85 -8.09
CA ILE A 371 -1.96 -1.00 -6.92
C ILE A 371 -0.63 -0.73 -6.25
N ALA A 372 -0.52 0.41 -5.59
CA ALA A 372 0.70 0.84 -4.92
C ALA A 372 0.37 1.58 -3.64
N TRP A 373 1.25 1.46 -2.66
CA TRP A 373 1.17 2.14 -1.38
C TRP A 373 2.55 2.41 -0.81
N ASN A 374 2.64 3.43 0.04
CA ASN A 374 3.78 3.64 0.89
C ASN A 374 3.73 2.67 2.07
N VAL A 375 4.71 1.76 2.16
CA VAL A 375 4.84 0.80 3.27
C VAL A 375 5.11 1.51 4.60
N ALA A 376 5.76 2.67 4.58
CA ALA A 376 6.02 3.49 5.77
C ALA A 376 6.64 2.74 6.96
N GLY A 377 7.55 1.80 6.69
CA GLY A 377 8.22 0.99 7.71
C GLY A 377 7.32 0.00 8.46
N THR A 378 6.06 -0.17 8.05
CA THR A 378 5.10 -1.04 8.74
C THR A 378 5.48 -2.52 8.70
N ASN A 379 6.27 -2.95 7.72
CA ASN A 379 6.77 -4.33 7.58
C ASN A 379 8.01 -4.63 8.45
N ALA A 380 8.51 -3.67 9.21
CA ALA A 380 9.68 -3.82 10.09
C ALA A 380 9.31 -3.54 11.56
N ALA A 381 10.21 -3.91 12.47
CA ALA A 381 10.07 -3.57 13.88
C ALA A 381 10.01 -2.03 14.05
N PRO A 382 9.14 -1.52 14.95
CA PRO A 382 8.33 -2.24 15.93
C PRO A 382 6.92 -2.67 15.45
N ILE A 383 6.53 -2.39 14.21
CA ILE A 383 5.15 -2.61 13.71
C ILE A 383 4.96 -4.06 13.23
N ASN A 384 5.96 -4.64 12.56
CA ASN A 384 6.05 -6.07 12.17
C ASN A 384 4.84 -6.62 11.36
N CYS A 385 4.23 -5.80 10.51
CA CYS A 385 3.12 -6.21 9.66
C CYS A 385 3.62 -6.78 8.31
N ALA A 386 3.77 -8.11 8.25
CA ALA A 386 4.30 -8.79 7.06
C ALA A 386 3.32 -8.82 5.87
N GLN A 387 2.01 -8.77 6.14
CA GLN A 387 0.97 -8.96 5.13
C GLN A 387 -0.12 -7.88 5.21
N VAL A 388 -0.78 -7.64 4.08
CA VAL A 388 -1.92 -6.72 3.93
C VAL A 388 -3.10 -7.43 3.26
N ARG A 389 -4.32 -6.94 3.51
CA ARG A 389 -5.52 -7.26 2.72
C ARG A 389 -5.98 -6.03 1.94
N VAL A 390 -6.65 -6.27 0.82
CA VAL A 390 -7.14 -5.22 -0.07
C VAL A 390 -8.64 -5.35 -0.22
N LEU A 391 -9.36 -4.26 0.07
CA LEU A 391 -10.80 -4.16 -0.06
C LEU A 391 -11.19 -3.09 -1.08
N VAL A 392 -12.29 -3.32 -1.77
CA VAL A 392 -12.91 -2.38 -2.69
C VAL A 392 -14.32 -2.05 -2.22
N SER A 393 -14.65 -0.76 -2.27
CA SER A 393 -15.95 -0.18 -2.01
C SER A 393 -16.54 0.32 -3.32
N GLU A 394 -17.85 0.17 -3.50
CA GLU A 394 -18.60 0.69 -4.64
C GLU A 394 -19.41 1.96 -4.34
N ASP A 395 -19.44 2.38 -3.07
CA ASP A 395 -20.31 3.43 -2.51
C ASP A 395 -19.52 4.60 -1.88
N GLY A 396 -18.30 4.85 -2.36
CA GLY A 396 -17.48 5.98 -1.91
C GLY A 396 -16.71 5.72 -0.60
N GLY A 397 -16.59 4.46 -0.17
CA GLY A 397 -15.90 4.05 1.06
C GLY A 397 -16.83 3.93 2.26
N VAL A 398 -18.15 3.88 2.03
CA VAL A 398 -19.19 3.75 3.07
C VAL A 398 -19.27 2.29 3.54
N THR A 399 -19.32 1.35 2.62
CA THR A 399 -19.19 -0.09 2.85
C THR A 399 -18.00 -0.67 2.09
N TRP A 400 -17.49 -1.82 2.53
CA TRP A 400 -16.32 -2.49 1.96
C TRP A 400 -16.61 -3.97 1.65
N PRO A 401 -17.57 -4.27 0.75
CA PRO A 401 -18.07 -5.63 0.55
C PRO A 401 -17.13 -6.53 -0.26
N HIS A 402 -16.20 -5.96 -1.03
CA HIS A 402 -15.35 -6.74 -1.94
C HIS A 402 -13.94 -6.90 -1.36
N VAL A 403 -13.61 -8.09 -0.87
CA VAL A 403 -12.22 -8.46 -0.58
C VAL A 403 -11.59 -8.96 -1.87
N VAL A 404 -10.64 -8.19 -2.43
CA VAL A 404 -10.00 -8.51 -3.72
C VAL A 404 -8.65 -9.21 -3.57
N ALA A 405 -8.05 -9.13 -2.38
CA ALA A 405 -6.86 -9.89 -2.03
C ALA A 405 -6.69 -10.05 -0.52
N GLU A 406 -6.19 -11.21 -0.11
CA GLU A 406 -5.82 -11.57 1.26
C GLU A 406 -4.33 -11.98 1.28
N ASN A 407 -3.68 -11.86 2.43
CA ASN A 407 -2.31 -12.31 2.69
C ASN A 407 -1.24 -11.77 1.73
N LEU A 408 -1.46 -10.60 1.11
CA LEU A 408 -0.48 -10.01 0.20
C LEU A 408 0.76 -9.57 0.98
N PRO A 409 1.99 -9.82 0.49
CA PRO A 409 3.19 -9.27 1.08
C PRO A 409 3.12 -7.74 1.21
N ASN A 410 3.52 -7.21 2.35
CA ASN A 410 3.56 -5.76 2.59
C ASN A 410 4.81 -5.12 1.96
N THR A 411 4.87 -5.10 0.62
CA THR A 411 6.03 -4.68 -0.18
C THR A 411 5.85 -3.34 -0.88
N GLY A 412 4.65 -2.77 -0.86
CA GLY A 412 4.34 -1.45 -1.43
C GLY A 412 3.72 -1.48 -2.83
N THR A 413 3.68 -2.65 -3.48
CA THR A 413 3.01 -2.84 -4.77
C THR A 413 2.41 -4.24 -4.86
N ALA A 414 1.30 -4.35 -5.59
CA ALA A 414 0.71 -5.62 -5.98
C ALA A 414 -0.18 -5.42 -7.21
N SER A 415 -0.60 -6.51 -7.84
CA SER A 415 -1.69 -6.49 -8.82
C SER A 415 -2.88 -7.22 -8.23
N VAL A 416 -4.05 -6.59 -8.23
CA VAL A 416 -5.28 -7.17 -7.70
C VAL A 416 -6.35 -7.21 -8.78
N LEU A 417 -7.19 -8.24 -8.74
CA LEU A 417 -8.32 -8.35 -9.65
C LEU A 417 -9.46 -7.48 -9.13
N MET A 418 -9.81 -6.44 -9.87
CA MET A 418 -10.95 -5.59 -9.54
C MET A 418 -12.26 -6.38 -9.66
N PRO A 419 -13.24 -6.13 -8.77
CA PRO A 419 -14.55 -6.75 -8.86
C PRO A 419 -15.20 -6.37 -10.19
N ASN A 420 -15.92 -7.30 -10.82
CA ASN A 420 -16.62 -7.01 -12.06
C ASN A 420 -17.95 -6.27 -11.80
N ILE A 421 -17.84 -4.99 -11.47
CA ILE A 421 -18.96 -4.09 -11.15
C ILE A 421 -18.86 -2.82 -12.00
N ASN A 422 -19.95 -2.06 -12.09
CA ASN A 422 -19.96 -0.75 -12.73
C ASN A 422 -20.14 0.35 -11.68
N THR A 423 -19.09 1.10 -11.37
CA THR A 423 -19.21 2.24 -10.43
C THR A 423 -18.21 3.32 -10.75
N THR A 424 -18.63 4.57 -10.59
CA THR A 424 -17.77 5.77 -10.64
C THR A 424 -17.37 6.28 -9.26
N ASN A 425 -17.85 5.61 -8.20
CA ASN A 425 -17.63 5.97 -6.80
C ASN A 425 -16.74 4.93 -6.09
N ALA A 426 -15.89 4.21 -6.81
CA ALA A 426 -15.06 3.19 -6.20
C ALA A 426 -14.04 3.80 -5.23
N ARG A 427 -13.80 3.10 -4.11
CA ARG A 427 -12.65 3.33 -3.22
C ARG A 427 -11.93 2.03 -2.97
N LEU A 428 -10.62 2.13 -2.75
CA LEU A 428 -9.75 1.00 -2.44
C LEU A 428 -9.10 1.25 -1.09
N ARG A 429 -9.07 0.21 -0.25
CA ARG A 429 -8.43 0.21 1.06
C ARG A 429 -7.39 -0.89 1.12
N ILE A 430 -6.25 -0.56 1.71
CA ILE A 430 -5.24 -1.54 2.12
C ILE A 430 -5.19 -1.55 3.64
N GLU A 431 -5.40 -2.70 4.25
CA GLU A 431 -5.38 -2.89 5.70
C GLU A 431 -4.22 -3.81 6.11
N GLY A 432 -3.50 -3.45 7.17
CA GLY A 432 -2.45 -4.30 7.74
C GLY A 432 -3.05 -5.54 8.41
N GLN A 433 -2.67 -6.74 7.99
CA GLN A 433 -3.18 -7.96 8.58
C GLN A 433 -2.58 -8.19 9.98
N GLY A 434 -3.44 -8.56 10.94
CA GLY A 434 -3.03 -8.68 12.33
C GLY A 434 -2.63 -7.35 12.98
N ASN A 435 -3.04 -6.22 12.39
CA ASN A 435 -2.76 -4.88 12.87
C ASN A 435 -3.99 -3.97 12.75
N VAL A 436 -3.89 -2.71 13.21
CA VAL A 436 -5.03 -1.77 13.25
C VAL A 436 -4.93 -0.65 12.20
N PHE A 437 -3.79 -0.50 11.54
CA PHE A 437 -3.61 0.56 10.54
C PHE A 437 -4.23 0.18 9.19
N PHE A 438 -4.65 1.20 8.45
CA PHE A 438 -5.06 1.07 7.07
C PHE A 438 -4.83 2.36 6.29
N ALA A 439 -4.98 2.30 4.99
CA ALA A 439 -5.04 3.47 4.14
C ALA A 439 -6.05 3.30 3.01
N ASP A 440 -6.74 4.38 2.69
CA ASP A 440 -7.64 4.45 1.54
C ASP A 440 -6.95 5.20 0.41
N ASN A 441 -7.28 4.82 -0.83
CA ASN A 441 -6.76 5.46 -2.03
C ASN A 441 -7.16 6.95 -2.11
N PRO A 442 -6.41 7.79 -2.85
CA PRO A 442 -6.74 9.21 -3.00
C PRO A 442 -8.02 9.37 -3.82
N GLY A 443 -9.13 9.73 -3.17
CA GLY A 443 -10.40 10.03 -3.85
C GLY A 443 -11.10 8.83 -4.53
N VAL A 444 -12.24 9.09 -5.16
CA VAL A 444 -12.99 8.07 -5.90
C VAL A 444 -12.34 7.76 -7.24
N PHE A 445 -12.51 6.53 -7.73
CA PHE A 445 -12.10 6.10 -9.07
C PHE A 445 -13.23 5.29 -9.74
N THR A 446 -13.09 4.99 -11.02
CA THR A 446 -14.07 4.23 -11.80
C THR A 446 -13.61 2.78 -11.97
N ILE A 447 -14.53 1.85 -11.75
CA ILE A 447 -14.39 0.45 -12.16
C ILE A 447 -15.38 0.22 -13.30
N ASN A 448 -14.85 -0.14 -14.47
CA ASN A 448 -15.68 -0.47 -15.62
C ASN A 448 -16.20 -1.89 -15.49
N PHE A 449 -17.49 -2.04 -15.79
CA PHE A 449 -18.09 -3.36 -15.95
C PHE A 449 -17.65 -4.00 -17.26
N VAL A 450 -17.19 -5.24 -17.14
CA VAL A 450 -16.89 -6.11 -18.27
C VAL A 450 -18.11 -6.99 -18.54
N PRO A 451 -18.69 -6.93 -19.76
CA PRO A 451 -19.85 -7.75 -20.10
C PRO A 451 -19.61 -9.26 -19.90
N PRO A 452 -20.68 -10.03 -19.61
CA PRO A 452 -20.61 -11.48 -19.59
C PRO A 452 -20.15 -12.01 -20.97
N GLY A 453 -19.20 -12.92 -20.98
CA GLY A 453 -18.62 -13.48 -22.20
C GLY A 453 -17.18 -13.93 -22.00
N VAL A 454 -16.62 -14.57 -23.02
CA VAL A 454 -15.20 -14.93 -23.11
C VAL A 454 -14.57 -14.07 -24.18
N VAL A 455 -13.49 -13.37 -23.83
CA VAL A 455 -12.71 -12.56 -24.77
C VAL A 455 -11.26 -12.98 -24.61
N PHE A 456 -10.74 -13.77 -25.54
CA PHE A 456 -9.32 -14.08 -25.51
C PHE A 456 -8.51 -12.86 -25.94
N VAL A 457 -7.42 -12.62 -25.24
CA VAL A 457 -6.41 -11.61 -25.57
C VAL A 457 -5.02 -12.23 -25.38
N ALA A 458 -4.09 -11.93 -26.28
CA ALA A 458 -2.69 -12.27 -26.09
C ALA A 458 -2.14 -11.52 -24.87
N ASP A 459 -1.43 -12.20 -23.98
CA ASP A 459 -0.92 -11.59 -22.75
C ASP A 459 0.38 -12.26 -22.30
N GLY A 460 1.46 -11.49 -22.17
CA GLY A 460 2.82 -12.01 -21.98
C GLY A 460 3.61 -12.17 -23.29
N ALA A 461 4.88 -12.57 -23.17
CA ALA A 461 5.72 -12.83 -24.33
C ALA A 461 5.53 -14.28 -24.82
N ASN A 462 5.37 -14.45 -26.13
CA ASN A 462 5.45 -15.77 -26.74
C ASN A 462 6.91 -16.23 -26.70
N THR A 463 7.14 -17.48 -26.33
CA THR A 463 8.48 -18.05 -26.22
C THR A 463 8.62 -19.28 -27.09
N PHE A 464 9.85 -19.61 -27.44
CA PHE A 464 10.20 -20.88 -28.06
C PHE A 464 11.35 -21.54 -27.29
N ALA A 465 11.53 -22.85 -27.48
CA ALA A 465 12.68 -23.61 -27.03
C ALA A 465 13.13 -24.58 -28.12
N ASP A 466 14.40 -24.51 -28.48
CA ASP A 466 15.13 -25.29 -29.48
C ASP A 466 15.98 -26.39 -28.82
N THR A 467 15.55 -26.88 -27.65
CA THR A 467 16.27 -27.90 -26.88
C THR A 467 15.75 -29.33 -27.14
N SER A 468 14.80 -29.48 -28.05
CA SER A 468 14.17 -30.76 -28.39
C SER A 468 14.35 -31.10 -29.86
N GLY A 469 14.17 -32.37 -30.21
CA GLY A 469 14.40 -32.87 -31.56
C GLY A 469 15.88 -32.75 -31.94
N ASN A 470 16.16 -32.05 -33.03
CA ASN A 470 17.51 -31.80 -33.53
C ASN A 470 17.95 -30.34 -33.33
N GLY A 471 17.28 -29.62 -32.43
CA GLY A 471 17.65 -28.26 -32.07
C GLY A 471 19.01 -28.21 -31.37
N ASN A 472 19.75 -27.13 -31.59
CA ASN A 472 21.12 -26.98 -31.09
C ASN A 472 21.22 -26.17 -29.78
N SER A 473 20.08 -25.88 -29.14
CA SER A 473 19.97 -25.16 -27.86
C SER A 473 20.69 -23.80 -27.86
N ASN A 474 20.79 -23.15 -29.01
CA ASN A 474 21.47 -21.89 -29.17
C ASN A 474 20.53 -20.68 -28.91
N GLY A 475 19.25 -20.95 -28.66
CA GLY A 475 18.24 -19.93 -28.36
C GLY A 475 17.71 -19.21 -29.60
N ALA A 476 17.80 -19.84 -30.77
CA ALA A 476 17.22 -19.38 -32.02
C ALA A 476 16.31 -20.44 -32.64
N ILE A 477 15.47 -20.02 -33.58
CA ILE A 477 14.79 -20.93 -34.49
C ILE A 477 15.65 -21.00 -35.74
N ASP A 478 16.28 -22.14 -36.01
CA ASP A 478 17.18 -22.30 -37.15
C ASP A 478 16.60 -23.17 -38.28
N PRO A 479 16.94 -22.88 -39.56
CA PRO A 479 16.60 -23.76 -40.68
C PRO A 479 17.14 -25.17 -40.48
N GLY A 480 16.26 -26.17 -40.67
CA GLY A 480 16.59 -27.58 -40.51
C GLY A 480 16.27 -28.15 -39.14
N GLU A 481 15.97 -27.30 -38.15
CA GLU A 481 15.53 -27.75 -36.83
C GLU A 481 14.09 -28.25 -36.84
N SER A 482 13.82 -29.18 -35.94
CA SER A 482 12.58 -29.92 -35.76
C SER A 482 12.27 -30.04 -34.28
N ASP A 483 10.98 -30.19 -33.99
CA ASP A 483 10.46 -30.31 -32.63
C ASP A 483 10.68 -29.08 -31.73
N ILE A 484 10.80 -27.88 -32.32
CA ILE A 484 10.91 -26.63 -31.56
C ILE A 484 9.59 -26.39 -30.83
N ALA A 485 9.67 -26.24 -29.51
CA ALA A 485 8.52 -26.01 -28.64
C ALA A 485 8.12 -24.53 -28.64
N ILE A 486 6.85 -24.20 -28.91
CA ILE A 486 6.29 -22.85 -28.81
C ILE A 486 5.29 -22.78 -27.66
N THR A 487 5.43 -21.77 -26.80
CA THR A 487 4.50 -21.47 -25.71
C THR A 487 3.85 -20.11 -25.93
N VAL A 488 2.52 -20.07 -25.87
CA VAL A 488 1.71 -18.86 -26.05
C VAL A 488 0.88 -18.63 -24.79
N PRO A 489 1.12 -17.56 -24.04
CA PRO A 489 0.26 -17.17 -22.93
C PRO A 489 -0.98 -16.40 -23.41
N ILE A 490 -2.16 -16.80 -22.92
CA ILE A 490 -3.46 -16.22 -23.29
C ILE A 490 -4.22 -15.82 -22.04
N ARG A 491 -4.83 -14.62 -22.07
CA ARG A 491 -5.70 -14.10 -21.02
C ARG A 491 -7.15 -14.07 -21.47
N ASN A 492 -8.07 -14.32 -20.53
CA ASN A 492 -9.50 -14.08 -20.72
C ASN A 492 -9.88 -12.68 -20.22
N GLY A 493 -10.12 -11.75 -21.13
CA GLY A 493 -10.64 -10.41 -20.84
C GLY A 493 -12.14 -10.36 -20.59
N GLY A 494 -12.88 -11.46 -20.76
CA GLY A 494 -14.33 -11.53 -20.54
C GLY A 494 -14.69 -12.02 -19.13
N ALA A 495 -15.87 -11.63 -18.65
CA ALA A 495 -16.30 -11.92 -17.27
C ALA A 495 -16.75 -13.38 -17.03
N THR A 496 -16.94 -14.18 -18.08
CA THR A 496 -17.30 -15.60 -17.98
C THR A 496 -16.03 -16.44 -18.05
N THR A 497 -15.87 -17.40 -17.14
CA THR A 497 -14.77 -18.37 -17.22
C THR A 497 -14.79 -19.10 -18.56
N ALA A 498 -13.68 -19.04 -19.29
CA ALA A 498 -13.51 -19.80 -20.52
C ALA A 498 -13.21 -21.26 -20.14
N THR A 499 -14.05 -22.18 -20.60
CA THR A 499 -13.94 -23.61 -20.26
C THR A 499 -13.67 -24.44 -21.51
N GLY A 500 -12.92 -25.54 -21.34
CA GLY A 500 -12.56 -26.42 -22.47
C GLY A 500 -11.73 -25.67 -23.51
N VAL A 501 -10.75 -24.90 -23.04
CA VAL A 501 -9.96 -24.01 -23.89
C VAL A 501 -8.90 -24.82 -24.65
N VAL A 502 -8.89 -24.69 -25.97
CA VAL A 502 -7.94 -25.34 -26.88
C VAL A 502 -7.37 -24.29 -27.82
N GLY A 503 -6.05 -24.23 -27.89
CA GLY A 503 -5.34 -23.48 -28.93
C GLY A 503 -5.00 -24.38 -30.09
N THR A 504 -5.22 -23.92 -31.32
CA THR A 504 -4.77 -24.58 -32.55
C THR A 504 -3.83 -23.68 -33.31
N LEU A 505 -2.57 -24.08 -33.47
CA LEU A 505 -1.52 -23.37 -34.17
C LEU A 505 -1.44 -23.82 -35.64
N GLU A 506 -1.36 -22.86 -36.55
CA GLU A 506 -1.04 -23.07 -37.97
C GLU A 506 0.13 -22.17 -38.38
N SER A 507 0.95 -22.66 -39.29
CA SER A 507 2.01 -21.87 -39.92
C SER A 507 1.43 -21.10 -41.12
N LEU A 508 1.75 -19.80 -41.19
CA LEU A 508 1.45 -18.93 -42.33
C LEU A 508 2.68 -18.75 -43.25
N THR A 509 3.78 -19.43 -42.94
CA THR A 509 5.05 -19.32 -43.65
C THR A 509 5.38 -20.65 -44.32
N ALA A 510 5.58 -20.63 -45.65
CA ALA A 510 6.00 -21.80 -46.41
C ALA A 510 7.38 -22.31 -45.93
N GLY A 511 7.54 -23.62 -45.81
CA GLY A 511 8.76 -24.23 -45.28
C GLY A 511 8.79 -24.35 -43.76
N VAL A 512 7.74 -23.94 -43.04
CA VAL A 512 7.57 -24.21 -41.61
C VAL A 512 6.34 -25.09 -41.41
N THR A 513 6.54 -26.25 -40.77
CA THR A 513 5.50 -27.25 -40.51
C THR A 513 5.18 -27.26 -39.02
N VAL A 514 3.90 -27.29 -38.67
CA VAL A 514 3.47 -27.48 -37.27
C VAL A 514 3.27 -28.98 -37.05
N THR A 515 4.11 -29.59 -36.21
CA THR A 515 4.11 -31.03 -35.90
C THR A 515 3.18 -31.38 -34.74
N SER A 516 3.03 -30.46 -33.77
CA SER A 516 1.98 -30.53 -32.74
C SER A 516 1.18 -29.24 -32.76
N ALA A 517 0.02 -29.31 -33.41
CA ALA A 517 -0.81 -28.13 -33.69
C ALA A 517 -1.78 -27.79 -32.57
N THR A 518 -2.05 -28.68 -31.61
CA THR A 518 -3.08 -28.46 -30.60
C THR A 518 -2.49 -28.45 -29.18
N ALA A 519 -2.96 -27.52 -28.36
CA ALA A 519 -2.63 -27.47 -26.93
C ALA A 519 -3.89 -27.19 -26.11
N ASN A 520 -4.10 -27.97 -25.06
CA ASN A 520 -5.14 -27.73 -24.08
C ASN A 520 -4.69 -26.65 -23.09
N TYR A 521 -5.59 -25.75 -22.72
CA TYR A 521 -5.36 -24.76 -21.68
C TYR A 521 -6.28 -25.11 -20.50
N PRO A 522 -5.83 -24.90 -19.24
CA PRO A 522 -6.74 -24.90 -18.11
C PRO A 522 -7.87 -23.91 -18.32
N ASP A 523 -8.99 -24.09 -17.61
CA ASP A 523 -10.06 -23.09 -17.59
C ASP A 523 -9.49 -21.71 -17.22
N ILE A 524 -9.86 -20.69 -17.99
CA ILE A 524 -9.31 -19.34 -17.87
C ILE A 524 -10.39 -18.43 -17.31
N ALA A 525 -10.33 -18.17 -16.00
CA ALA A 525 -11.25 -17.26 -15.32
C ALA A 525 -11.08 -15.81 -15.81
N TYR A 526 -12.03 -14.93 -15.45
CA TYR A 526 -11.94 -13.50 -15.74
C TYR A 526 -10.58 -12.92 -15.33
N ALA A 527 -9.97 -12.18 -16.26
CA ALA A 527 -8.67 -11.53 -16.16
C ALA A 527 -7.48 -12.45 -15.86
N GLN A 528 -7.66 -13.76 -15.89
CA GLN A 528 -6.60 -14.73 -15.67
C GLN A 528 -5.83 -15.02 -16.95
N THR A 529 -4.53 -15.27 -16.81
CA THR A 529 -3.63 -15.68 -17.88
C THR A 529 -3.21 -17.13 -17.67
N ARG A 530 -3.22 -17.92 -18.74
CA ARG A 530 -2.80 -19.32 -18.76
C ARG A 530 -1.96 -19.60 -19.99
N THR A 531 -1.01 -20.51 -19.83
CA THR A 531 -0.29 -21.16 -20.93
C THR A 531 -0.88 -22.55 -21.17
N GLY A 532 -0.65 -23.10 -22.36
CA GLY A 532 -1.02 -24.47 -22.68
C GLY A 532 -0.34 -25.46 -21.74
N THR A 533 -1.00 -26.58 -21.45
CA THR A 533 -0.43 -27.68 -20.64
C THR A 533 0.66 -28.46 -21.38
N ALA A 534 0.74 -28.31 -22.69
CA ALA A 534 1.81 -28.77 -23.54
C ALA A 534 2.15 -27.67 -24.58
N PRO A 535 3.41 -27.55 -25.01
CA PRO A 535 3.78 -26.61 -26.05
C PRO A 535 3.28 -27.08 -27.42
N PHE A 536 3.09 -26.14 -28.33
CA PHE A 536 3.01 -26.45 -29.76
C PHE A 536 4.39 -26.87 -30.25
N ARG A 537 4.47 -27.66 -31.32
CA ARG A 537 5.74 -28.11 -31.88
C ARG A 537 5.81 -27.79 -33.36
N ILE A 538 6.97 -27.31 -33.82
CA ILE A 538 7.20 -26.96 -35.22
C ILE A 538 8.49 -27.60 -35.75
N ALA A 539 8.61 -27.66 -37.07
CA ALA A 539 9.85 -27.92 -37.77
C ALA A 539 10.05 -26.88 -38.88
N VAL A 540 11.30 -26.48 -39.12
CA VAL A 540 11.70 -25.52 -40.13
C VAL A 540 12.52 -26.25 -41.18
N SER A 541 12.13 -26.12 -42.46
CA SER A 541 12.85 -26.74 -43.57
C SER A 541 14.30 -26.27 -43.60
N SER A 542 15.23 -27.18 -43.91
CA SER A 542 16.65 -26.88 -44.11
C SER A 542 16.91 -25.88 -45.24
N GLY A 543 15.98 -25.74 -46.19
CA GLY A 543 16.04 -24.73 -47.26
C GLY A 543 15.50 -23.35 -46.86
N PHE A 544 15.05 -23.17 -45.61
CA PHE A 544 14.52 -21.89 -45.15
C PHE A 544 15.63 -20.84 -45.04
N VAL A 545 15.33 -19.60 -45.43
CA VAL A 545 16.33 -18.52 -45.43
C VAL A 545 16.49 -17.96 -44.03
N CYS A 546 17.70 -18.07 -43.48
CA CYS A 546 18.05 -17.52 -42.17
C CYS A 546 17.76 -16.01 -42.08
N GLY A 547 17.28 -15.56 -40.93
CA GLY A 547 16.92 -14.16 -40.69
C GLY A 547 15.51 -13.77 -41.14
N ASN A 548 14.78 -14.64 -41.85
CA ASN A 548 13.39 -14.39 -42.22
C ASN A 548 12.41 -14.71 -41.09
N GLU A 549 11.23 -14.11 -41.15
CA GLU A 549 10.14 -14.34 -40.20
C GLU A 549 9.41 -15.67 -40.42
N VAL A 550 9.21 -16.39 -39.33
CA VAL A 550 8.25 -17.50 -39.22
C VAL A 550 6.98 -16.96 -38.59
N ARG A 551 5.88 -16.94 -39.36
CA ARG A 551 4.60 -16.35 -38.96
C ARG A 551 3.60 -17.46 -38.66
N PHE A 552 2.85 -17.29 -37.59
CA PHE A 552 1.86 -18.24 -37.13
C PHE A 552 0.52 -17.57 -36.91
N ARG A 553 -0.55 -18.36 -37.06
CA ARG A 553 -1.86 -18.05 -36.50
C ARG A 553 -2.19 -19.07 -35.43
N ILE A 554 -2.60 -18.62 -34.27
CA ILE A 554 -3.17 -19.45 -33.22
C ILE A 554 -4.67 -19.14 -33.11
N THR A 555 -5.51 -20.15 -33.23
CA THR A 555 -6.95 -20.04 -33.00
C THR A 555 -7.27 -20.57 -31.60
N MET A 556 -7.69 -19.69 -30.70
CA MET A 556 -8.13 -20.05 -29.37
C MET A 556 -9.64 -20.33 -29.38
N ALA A 557 -10.02 -21.57 -29.12
CA ALA A 557 -11.41 -21.99 -29.00
C ALA A 557 -11.74 -22.33 -27.54
N SER A 558 -12.96 -22.01 -27.11
CA SER A 558 -13.57 -22.49 -25.87
C SER A 558 -15.00 -22.94 -26.15
N ALA A 559 -15.69 -23.43 -25.13
CA ALA A 559 -17.13 -23.70 -25.23
C ALA A 559 -17.98 -22.44 -25.54
N GLN A 560 -17.43 -21.23 -25.40
CA GLN A 560 -18.14 -19.96 -25.48
C GLN A 560 -17.69 -19.06 -26.65
N SER A 561 -16.44 -19.17 -27.11
CA SER A 561 -15.87 -18.23 -28.08
C SER A 561 -14.73 -18.86 -28.86
N THR A 562 -14.49 -18.34 -30.07
CA THR A 562 -13.33 -18.70 -30.90
C THR A 562 -12.69 -17.44 -31.45
N VAL A 563 -11.40 -17.23 -31.19
CA VAL A 563 -10.68 -16.00 -31.55
C VAL A 563 -9.29 -16.35 -32.12
N PRO A 564 -8.93 -15.86 -33.33
CA PRO A 564 -7.59 -16.02 -33.88
C PRO A 564 -6.63 -14.89 -33.45
N PHE A 565 -5.35 -15.23 -33.29
CA PHE A 565 -4.23 -14.29 -33.10
C PHE A 565 -3.11 -14.64 -34.08
N GLU A 566 -2.36 -13.64 -34.51
CA GLU A 566 -1.16 -13.84 -35.32
C GLU A 566 0.07 -13.34 -34.58
N PHE A 567 1.18 -14.05 -34.72
CA PHE A 567 2.49 -13.65 -34.17
C PHE A 567 3.62 -14.20 -35.05
N SER A 568 4.83 -13.71 -34.83
CA SER A 568 6.01 -14.16 -35.57
C SER A 568 7.25 -14.25 -34.69
N PHE A 569 8.19 -15.08 -35.13
CA PHE A 569 9.57 -15.09 -34.66
C PHE A 569 10.50 -14.87 -35.84
N LEU A 570 11.72 -14.39 -35.59
CA LEU A 570 12.77 -14.32 -36.59
C LEU A 570 13.67 -15.55 -36.46
N THR A 571 14.03 -16.15 -37.60
CA THR A 571 15.01 -17.25 -37.61
C THR A 571 16.42 -16.75 -37.39
N GLY A 572 17.25 -17.57 -36.77
CA GLY A 572 18.60 -17.23 -36.39
C GLY A 572 18.69 -16.23 -35.23
N GLN A 573 19.83 -16.26 -34.57
CA GLN A 573 20.18 -15.31 -33.53
C GLN A 573 21.11 -14.23 -34.08
N LEU A 574 21.08 -13.05 -33.47
CA LEU A 574 22.12 -12.07 -33.73
C LEU A 574 23.46 -12.63 -33.24
N GLY A 575 24.54 -12.36 -33.97
CA GLY A 575 25.88 -12.80 -33.56
C GLY A 575 26.26 -12.30 -32.16
N SER A 576 27.22 -12.98 -31.52
CA SER A 576 27.73 -12.52 -30.22
C SER A 576 28.46 -11.16 -30.35
N PRO A 577 28.27 -10.22 -29.40
CA PRO A 577 29.02 -8.97 -29.40
C PRO A 577 30.53 -9.23 -29.33
N SER A 578 31.31 -8.57 -30.18
CA SER A 578 32.77 -8.72 -30.24
C SER A 578 33.45 -7.43 -29.77
N ALA A 579 34.48 -7.57 -28.93
CA ALA A 579 35.26 -6.45 -28.42
C ALA A 579 36.46 -6.15 -29.31
N TYR A 580 36.55 -4.91 -29.77
CA TYR A 580 37.62 -4.39 -30.62
C TYR A 580 38.44 -3.38 -29.82
N PRO A 581 39.61 -3.75 -29.29
CA PRO A 581 40.46 -2.84 -28.53
C PRO A 581 41.34 -1.98 -29.44
N TYR A 582 41.54 -0.73 -29.05
CA TYR A 582 42.55 0.13 -29.65
C TYR A 582 43.96 -0.41 -29.37
N ALA A 583 44.69 -0.77 -30.44
CA ALA A 583 46.03 -1.37 -30.36
C ALA A 583 47.19 -0.35 -30.46
N GLY A 584 46.89 0.95 -30.56
CA GLY A 584 47.91 1.99 -30.64
C GLY A 584 48.52 2.35 -29.28
N THR A 585 49.49 3.26 -29.29
CA THR A 585 50.12 3.79 -28.08
C THR A 585 49.27 4.89 -27.44
N ARG A 586 49.50 5.15 -26.13
CA ARG A 586 48.90 6.26 -25.40
C ARG A 586 49.10 7.58 -26.15
N ARG A 587 48.02 8.34 -26.36
CA ARG A 587 48.04 9.62 -27.10
C ARG A 587 47.84 10.79 -26.14
N PRO A 588 48.70 11.82 -26.15
CA PRO A 588 48.46 13.05 -25.39
C PRO A 588 47.27 13.82 -26.00
N ILE A 589 46.44 14.40 -25.15
CA ILE A 589 45.34 15.30 -25.54
C ILE A 589 45.91 16.73 -25.52
N PRO A 590 45.97 17.45 -26.64
CA PRO A 590 46.43 18.84 -26.68
C PRO A 590 45.47 19.74 -25.89
N ASP A 591 46.03 20.51 -24.97
CA ASP A 591 45.30 21.47 -24.12
C ASP A 591 44.69 22.60 -24.97
N ASN A 592 43.46 23.00 -24.63
CA ASN A 592 42.69 24.06 -25.29
C ASN A 592 42.65 23.96 -26.83
N ASN A 593 42.46 22.75 -27.36
CA ASN A 593 42.52 22.48 -28.78
C ASN A 593 41.18 21.92 -29.29
N THR A 594 40.45 22.76 -30.01
CA THR A 594 39.13 22.42 -30.60
C THR A 594 39.18 21.37 -31.72
N THR A 595 40.36 21.11 -32.30
CA THR A 595 40.57 20.00 -33.25
C THR A 595 40.70 18.67 -32.51
N GLY A 596 41.36 18.69 -31.35
CA GLY A 596 41.60 17.53 -30.50
C GLY A 596 42.52 16.49 -31.12
N ILE A 597 42.40 15.25 -30.64
CA ILE A 597 43.02 14.06 -31.24
C ILE A 597 41.97 13.17 -31.87
N GLN A 598 42.38 12.38 -32.87
CA GLN A 598 41.62 11.25 -33.36
C GLN A 598 42.43 9.98 -33.17
N MET A 599 41.78 8.96 -32.61
CA MET A 599 42.35 7.64 -32.40
C MET A 599 41.56 6.66 -33.26
N PRO A 600 42.13 6.15 -34.37
CA PRO A 600 41.44 5.21 -35.23
C PRO A 600 41.52 3.79 -34.69
N ILE A 601 40.42 3.05 -34.79
CA ILE A 601 40.37 1.60 -34.72
C ILE A 601 39.77 1.06 -36.01
N THR A 602 40.46 0.13 -36.65
CA THR A 602 39.94 -0.57 -37.83
C THR A 602 39.23 -1.83 -37.38
N ILE A 603 37.94 -1.90 -37.64
CA ILE A 603 37.09 -3.05 -37.31
C ILE A 603 36.83 -3.86 -38.58
N SER A 604 37.01 -5.17 -38.47
CA SER A 604 36.70 -6.14 -39.51
C SER A 604 36.07 -7.39 -38.89
N GLY A 605 35.35 -8.17 -39.71
CA GLY A 605 34.75 -9.43 -39.30
C GLY A 605 33.41 -9.32 -38.58
N VAL A 606 32.82 -8.12 -38.44
CA VAL A 606 31.42 -7.99 -38.00
C VAL A 606 30.51 -8.40 -39.15
N THR A 607 29.60 -9.34 -38.93
CA THR A 607 28.61 -9.74 -39.93
C THR A 607 27.47 -8.72 -39.95
N GLY A 608 27.33 -7.97 -41.04
CA GLY A 608 26.27 -6.96 -41.20
C GLY A 608 26.65 -5.54 -40.81
N ASN A 609 25.61 -4.75 -40.58
CA ASN A 609 25.67 -3.40 -40.03
C ASN A 609 25.58 -3.45 -38.50
N VAL A 610 25.74 -2.31 -37.84
CA VAL A 610 25.63 -2.21 -36.38
C VAL A 610 24.19 -2.50 -35.96
N ASP A 611 23.97 -3.52 -35.13
CA ASP A 611 22.74 -3.69 -34.35
C ASP A 611 22.88 -2.96 -33.01
N ASP A 612 23.98 -3.23 -32.30
CA ASP A 612 24.23 -2.71 -30.97
C ASP A 612 25.72 -2.39 -30.79
N ILE A 613 26.01 -1.36 -29.99
CA ILE A 613 27.38 -0.90 -29.75
C ILE A 613 27.54 -0.31 -28.36
N ASP A 614 28.53 -0.81 -27.63
CA ASP A 614 29.05 -0.19 -26.42
C ASP A 614 30.39 0.49 -26.69
N PHE A 615 30.63 1.61 -26.03
CA PHE A 615 31.95 2.24 -25.98
C PHE A 615 32.58 2.04 -24.60
N ARG A 616 33.84 1.62 -24.54
CA ARG A 616 34.56 1.41 -23.27
C ARG A 616 35.86 2.18 -23.22
N ILE A 617 36.13 2.85 -22.10
CA ILE A 617 37.46 3.38 -21.77
C ILE A 617 38.15 2.39 -20.86
N ASN A 618 39.27 1.82 -21.29
CA ASN A 618 39.91 0.69 -20.62
C ASN A 618 41.06 1.15 -19.73
N GLY A 619 41.03 0.80 -18.44
CA GLY A 619 42.10 1.05 -17.47
C GLY A 619 42.56 -0.23 -16.80
N THR A 620 43.86 -0.33 -16.49
CA THR A 620 44.41 -1.49 -15.76
C THR A 620 44.10 -1.43 -14.27
N ASN A 621 44.08 -0.23 -13.67
CA ASN A 621 43.69 0.01 -12.29
C ASN A 621 43.06 1.40 -12.14
N CYS A 622 41.92 1.48 -11.48
CA CYS A 622 41.22 2.76 -11.29
C CYS A 622 41.82 3.56 -10.13
N SER A 623 42.01 4.86 -10.35
CA SER A 623 42.65 5.75 -9.37
C SER A 623 42.19 7.19 -9.54
N ASN A 624 41.96 7.85 -8.40
CA ASN A 624 41.74 9.29 -8.29
C ASN A 624 43.02 10.11 -8.25
N THR A 625 44.19 9.48 -8.42
CA THR A 625 45.44 10.21 -8.45
C THR A 625 45.55 10.95 -9.79
N PRO A 626 45.67 12.29 -9.80
CA PRO A 626 45.90 13.04 -11.04
C PRO A 626 47.13 12.50 -11.76
N GLY A 627 47.03 12.27 -13.08
CA GLY A 627 48.14 11.73 -13.85
C GLY A 627 48.33 10.21 -13.77
N SER A 628 47.43 9.47 -13.10
CA SER A 628 47.59 8.01 -12.91
C SER A 628 47.81 7.27 -14.25
N PRO A 629 48.94 6.57 -14.45
CA PRO A 629 49.22 5.92 -15.74
C PRO A 629 48.36 4.66 -15.98
N THR A 630 47.59 4.22 -14.97
CA THR A 630 46.79 2.99 -15.02
C THR A 630 45.35 3.21 -15.45
N VAL A 631 44.86 4.46 -15.46
CA VAL A 631 43.50 4.77 -15.93
C VAL A 631 43.46 4.88 -17.45
N GLY A 632 42.29 4.61 -18.03
CA GLY A 632 42.09 4.58 -19.48
C GLY A 632 42.09 5.95 -20.14
N LEU A 633 41.61 6.96 -19.43
CA LEU A 633 41.75 8.36 -19.80
C LEU A 633 42.22 9.15 -18.59
N VAL A 634 43.39 9.76 -18.72
CA VAL A 634 43.99 10.64 -17.72
C VAL A 634 43.59 12.08 -18.03
N HIS A 635 42.96 12.74 -17.07
CA HIS A 635 42.74 14.18 -17.11
C HIS A 635 42.60 14.73 -15.71
N SER A 636 43.12 15.94 -15.48
CA SER A 636 43.01 16.61 -14.19
C SER A 636 41.62 17.20 -13.94
N LEU A 637 40.83 17.42 -15.00
CA LEU A 637 39.46 17.95 -14.94
C LEU A 637 38.63 17.41 -16.12
N VAL A 638 37.85 16.35 -15.93
CA VAL A 638 37.14 15.71 -17.08
C VAL A 638 36.01 16.57 -17.66
N ASN A 639 35.53 17.58 -16.93
CA ASN A 639 34.56 18.55 -17.44
C ASN A 639 35.12 19.55 -18.47
N GLN A 640 36.40 19.44 -18.81
CA GLN A 640 37.00 20.17 -19.93
C GLN A 640 36.94 19.37 -21.23
N LEU A 641 36.65 18.08 -21.14
CA LEU A 641 36.72 17.16 -22.26
C LEU A 641 35.41 17.03 -23.01
N ARG A 642 35.52 16.90 -24.32
CA ARG A 642 34.46 16.41 -25.20
C ARG A 642 34.96 15.17 -25.94
N LEU A 643 34.23 14.06 -25.79
CA LEU A 643 34.50 12.80 -26.46
C LEU A 643 33.40 12.55 -27.49
N SER A 644 33.79 12.25 -28.72
CA SER A 644 32.89 11.81 -29.78
C SER A 644 33.39 10.51 -30.39
N LEU A 645 32.48 9.63 -30.78
CA LEU A 645 32.77 8.48 -31.62
C LEU A 645 32.31 8.77 -33.06
N ILE A 646 33.15 8.44 -34.03
CA ILE A 646 32.87 8.63 -35.45
C ILE A 646 32.90 7.26 -36.13
N ASN A 647 31.84 6.90 -36.85
CA ASN A 647 31.75 5.62 -37.57
C ASN A 647 32.41 5.71 -38.97
N PRO A 648 32.54 4.57 -39.69
CA PRO A 648 33.13 4.53 -41.03
C PRO A 648 32.38 5.36 -42.09
N ALA A 649 31.09 5.64 -41.87
CA ALA A 649 30.29 6.50 -42.75
C ALA A 649 30.43 8.01 -42.43
N GLY A 650 31.17 8.37 -41.37
CA GLY A 650 31.36 9.75 -40.93
C GLY A 650 30.30 10.28 -39.97
N THR A 651 29.35 9.44 -39.52
CA THR A 651 28.41 9.80 -38.45
C THR A 651 29.18 10.02 -37.16
N GLU A 652 29.03 11.19 -36.53
CA GLU A 652 29.65 11.55 -35.25
C GLU A 652 28.61 11.58 -34.14
N ILE A 653 28.81 10.81 -33.06
CA ILE A 653 27.98 10.82 -31.85
C ILE A 653 28.82 11.29 -30.67
N VAL A 654 28.30 12.29 -29.95
CA VAL A 654 28.93 12.81 -28.74
C VAL A 654 28.64 11.87 -27.57
N LEU A 655 29.70 11.33 -26.98
CA LEU A 655 29.64 10.39 -25.87
C LEU A 655 29.66 11.07 -24.52
N TRP A 656 30.43 12.16 -24.43
CA TRP A 656 30.65 12.93 -23.22
C TRP A 656 30.90 14.38 -23.63
N ASP A 657 30.17 15.33 -23.05
CA ASP A 657 30.40 16.74 -23.28
C ASP A 657 30.49 17.48 -21.94
N ARG A 658 31.74 17.64 -21.46
CA ARG A 658 32.05 18.48 -20.31
C ARG A 658 31.32 18.08 -19.01
N GLN A 659 31.04 16.79 -18.85
CA GLN A 659 30.34 16.23 -17.68
C GLN A 659 31.27 15.91 -16.51
N GLY A 660 30.70 15.57 -15.34
CA GLY A 660 31.45 15.12 -14.15
C GLY A 660 32.00 16.25 -13.26
N GLY A 661 31.82 17.52 -13.61
CA GLY A 661 32.43 18.63 -12.86
C GLY A 661 33.96 18.50 -12.75
N PRO A 662 34.62 19.07 -11.72
CA PRO A 662 36.08 19.05 -11.58
C PRO A 662 36.64 17.67 -11.14
N GLY A 663 35.97 16.57 -11.46
CA GLY A 663 36.47 15.22 -11.19
C GLY A 663 37.63 14.83 -12.10
N VAL A 664 38.40 13.83 -11.68
CA VAL A 664 39.62 13.38 -12.38
C VAL A 664 39.44 11.99 -12.95
N ASN A 665 40.10 11.72 -14.08
CA ASN A 665 40.28 10.40 -14.70
C ASN A 665 39.00 9.61 -15.08
N ILE A 666 39.06 8.85 -16.18
CA ILE A 666 38.05 7.86 -16.55
C ILE A 666 38.74 6.49 -16.63
N CYS A 667 38.14 5.46 -16.02
CA CYS A 667 38.74 4.13 -15.90
C CYS A 667 37.69 3.03 -15.95
N ASN A 668 37.79 2.08 -16.88
CA ASN A 668 36.84 0.96 -17.01
C ASN A 668 35.37 1.39 -17.14
N MET A 669 35.15 2.61 -17.64
CA MET A 669 33.82 3.12 -17.92
C MET A 669 33.26 2.46 -19.17
N VAL A 670 31.99 2.06 -19.10
CA VAL A 670 31.22 1.57 -20.25
C VAL A 670 30.13 2.58 -20.55
N LEU A 671 29.95 2.92 -21.83
CA LEU A 671 28.82 3.69 -22.31
C LEU A 671 27.90 2.77 -23.11
N ASP A 672 26.66 2.67 -22.63
CA ASP A 672 25.60 1.80 -23.13
C ASP A 672 24.25 2.55 -23.00
N ASP A 673 23.45 2.55 -24.06
CA ASP A 673 22.13 3.20 -24.10
C ASP A 673 21.14 2.63 -23.07
N GLY A 674 21.29 1.34 -22.72
CA GLY A 674 20.47 0.63 -21.74
C GLY A 674 20.84 0.88 -20.28
N ALA A 675 21.95 1.58 -20.00
CA ALA A 675 22.40 1.83 -18.63
C ALA A 675 21.38 2.65 -17.83
N PRO A 676 21.26 2.50 -16.49
CA PRO A 676 20.26 3.21 -15.70
C PRO A 676 20.60 4.69 -15.43
N THR A 677 21.89 5.05 -15.42
CA THR A 677 22.40 6.38 -15.03
C THR A 677 23.04 7.08 -16.22
N SER A 678 22.76 8.37 -16.44
CA SER A 678 23.34 9.15 -17.56
C SER A 678 24.64 9.86 -17.17
N VAL A 679 25.58 10.00 -18.10
CA VAL A 679 26.79 10.83 -17.91
C VAL A 679 26.46 12.27 -17.51
N THR A 680 25.29 12.80 -17.91
CA THR A 680 24.85 14.16 -17.57
C THR A 680 24.49 14.37 -16.10
N SER A 681 24.32 13.28 -15.35
CA SER A 681 24.03 13.32 -13.91
C SER A 681 25.27 13.17 -13.02
N LEU A 682 26.44 12.95 -13.62
CA LEU A 682 27.67 12.67 -12.91
C LEU A 682 28.24 13.91 -12.21
N ARG A 683 28.75 13.68 -11.00
CA ARG A 683 29.33 14.69 -10.10
C ARG A 683 30.82 14.44 -9.94
N SER A 684 31.54 15.44 -9.43
CA SER A 684 32.98 15.31 -9.16
C SER A 684 33.31 14.25 -8.12
N SER A 685 32.36 13.90 -7.24
CA SER A 685 32.50 12.82 -6.25
C SER A 685 32.53 11.43 -6.88
N ASP A 686 32.10 11.29 -8.13
CA ASP A 686 31.97 10.00 -8.80
C ASP A 686 33.28 9.61 -9.53
N ALA A 687 34.30 10.47 -9.44
CA ALA A 687 35.65 10.17 -9.92
C ALA A 687 36.29 9.03 -9.09
N PRO A 688 37.04 8.10 -9.72
CA PRO A 688 37.29 8.04 -11.15
C PRO A 688 36.09 7.34 -11.80
N TYR A 689 35.61 7.89 -12.91
CA TYR A 689 34.39 7.38 -13.55
C TYR A 689 34.63 5.97 -14.08
N SER A 690 33.92 4.99 -13.52
CA SER A 690 34.26 3.57 -13.67
C SER A 690 33.09 2.58 -13.76
N ASN A 691 31.86 3.07 -13.77
CA ASN A 691 30.67 2.23 -13.97
C ASN A 691 30.17 2.29 -15.43
N THR A 692 29.04 1.63 -15.68
CA THR A 692 28.27 1.73 -16.91
C THR A 692 27.32 2.93 -16.86
N TYR A 693 27.33 3.79 -17.89
CA TYR A 693 26.50 4.98 -17.98
C TYR A 693 25.87 5.13 -19.37
N ARG A 694 24.72 5.82 -19.46
CA ARG A 694 24.19 6.26 -20.75
C ARG A 694 25.04 7.38 -21.30
N PRO A 695 25.42 7.34 -22.59
CA PRO A 695 26.21 8.39 -23.24
C PRO A 695 25.43 9.72 -23.29
N GLN A 696 26.15 10.81 -23.58
CA GLN A 696 25.57 12.14 -23.77
C GLN A 696 24.49 12.15 -24.86
N ASN A 697 24.77 11.50 -25.99
CA ASN A 697 23.81 11.19 -27.05
C ASN A 697 23.79 9.67 -27.30
N PRO A 698 22.63 9.06 -27.57
CA PRO A 698 22.50 7.60 -27.72
C PRO A 698 23.40 7.01 -28.81
N LEU A 699 24.08 5.91 -28.49
CA LEU A 699 24.92 5.11 -29.40
C LEU A 699 24.10 4.40 -30.48
N SER A 700 22.81 4.16 -30.24
CA SER A 700 21.83 3.66 -31.22
C SER A 700 21.71 4.51 -32.48
N GLY A 701 22.22 5.75 -32.50
CA GLY A 701 22.38 6.53 -33.73
C GLY A 701 23.33 5.89 -34.77
N PHE A 702 24.10 4.87 -34.39
CA PHE A 702 24.91 4.07 -35.32
C PHE A 702 24.18 2.86 -35.90
N ARG A 703 23.01 2.49 -35.35
CA ARG A 703 22.25 1.30 -35.77
C ARG A 703 21.91 1.36 -37.26
N GLY A 704 22.12 0.25 -37.96
CA GLY A 704 21.95 0.14 -39.43
C GLY A 704 23.07 0.76 -40.27
N GLY A 705 24.06 1.42 -39.64
CA GLY A 705 25.27 1.91 -40.31
C GLY A 705 26.39 0.85 -40.40
N PRO A 706 27.45 1.10 -41.19
CA PRO A 706 28.52 0.12 -41.38
C PRO A 706 29.28 -0.16 -40.08
N ALA A 707 29.32 -1.43 -39.68
CA ALA A 707 30.10 -1.87 -38.52
C ALA A 707 31.59 -2.02 -38.84
N ASN A 708 31.92 -2.52 -40.03
CA ASN A 708 33.29 -2.68 -40.50
C ASN A 708 33.85 -1.40 -41.11
N GLY A 709 35.13 -1.13 -40.88
CA GLY A 709 35.84 0.05 -41.35
C GLY A 709 36.54 0.79 -40.22
N THR A 710 36.97 2.02 -40.50
CA THR A 710 37.70 2.83 -39.52
C THR A 710 36.74 3.63 -38.66
N TRP A 711 36.70 3.30 -37.37
CA TRP A 711 36.04 4.10 -36.34
C TRP A 711 37.06 5.03 -35.69
N ASN A 712 36.67 6.25 -35.34
CA ASN A 712 37.56 7.20 -34.67
C ASN A 712 36.98 7.66 -33.34
N LEU A 713 37.73 7.48 -32.26
CA LEU A 713 37.49 8.23 -31.03
C LEU A 713 38.14 9.61 -31.17
N LYS A 714 37.31 10.65 -31.15
CA LYS A 714 37.75 12.04 -31.14
C LYS A 714 37.69 12.57 -29.70
N VAL A 715 38.80 13.09 -29.20
CA VAL A 715 38.88 13.69 -27.86
C VAL A 715 39.40 15.11 -27.97
N VAL A 716 38.60 16.05 -27.50
CA VAL A 716 38.87 17.49 -27.50
C VAL A 716 38.98 17.93 -26.05
N ASP A 717 40.04 18.67 -25.74
CA ASP A 717 40.10 19.49 -24.54
C ASP A 717 39.75 20.92 -24.93
N ALA A 718 38.61 21.41 -24.42
CA ALA A 718 38.02 22.68 -24.82
C ALA A 718 38.37 23.84 -23.88
N VAL A 719 39.19 23.63 -22.85
CA VAL A 719 39.47 24.65 -21.83
C VAL A 719 40.95 24.62 -21.44
N ALA A 720 41.61 25.77 -21.50
CA ALA A 720 43.02 25.90 -21.12
C ALA A 720 43.29 25.52 -19.65
N GLY A 721 44.43 24.86 -19.41
CA GLY A 721 45.07 24.80 -18.09
C GLY A 721 45.56 23.43 -17.66
N THR A 722 45.04 22.33 -18.22
CA THR A 722 45.50 20.98 -17.87
C THR A 722 45.40 20.03 -19.06
N GLY A 723 46.53 19.49 -19.52
CA GLY A 723 46.50 18.42 -20.52
C GLY A 723 46.15 17.05 -19.94
N GLY A 724 45.94 16.09 -20.83
CA GLY A 724 45.67 14.70 -20.47
C GLY A 724 46.19 13.70 -21.49
N SER A 725 45.80 12.45 -21.35
CA SER A 725 46.10 11.43 -22.36
C SER A 725 45.10 10.28 -22.32
N VAL A 726 44.84 9.70 -23.48
CA VAL A 726 44.03 8.48 -23.62
C VAL A 726 44.99 7.30 -23.76
N LEU A 727 44.86 6.31 -22.89
CA LEU A 727 45.62 5.07 -22.91
C LEU A 727 45.03 4.07 -23.89
N SER A 728 43.77 3.69 -23.65
CA SER A 728 43.10 2.62 -24.38
C SER A 728 41.58 2.79 -24.27
N TYR A 729 40.90 2.44 -25.35
CA TYR A 729 39.45 2.31 -25.42
C TYR A 729 39.14 1.08 -26.29
N SER A 730 37.91 0.59 -26.21
CA SER A 730 37.41 -0.47 -27.09
C SER A 730 35.98 -0.20 -27.48
N LEU A 731 35.60 -0.71 -28.65
CA LEU A 731 34.20 -0.80 -29.07
C LEU A 731 33.74 -2.24 -28.91
N VAL A 732 32.57 -2.47 -28.33
CA VAL A 732 31.93 -3.78 -28.35
C VAL A 732 30.76 -3.69 -29.30
N ILE A 733 30.85 -4.39 -30.43
CA ILE A 733 29.87 -4.27 -31.52
C ILE A 733 29.20 -5.61 -31.73
N ARG A 734 27.87 -5.58 -31.85
CA ARG A 734 27.06 -6.67 -32.39
C ARG A 734 26.54 -6.30 -33.78
N GLY A 735 26.69 -7.23 -34.72
CA GLY A 735 26.17 -7.08 -36.08
C GLY A 735 24.66 -7.38 -36.17
N ASP A 736 23.99 -6.83 -37.17
CA ASP A 736 22.55 -7.02 -37.42
C ASP A 736 22.20 -8.24 -38.28
N GLN A 737 23.20 -8.92 -38.84
CA GLN A 737 22.98 -10.19 -39.54
C GLN A 737 22.67 -11.29 -38.53
N ARG A 738 21.55 -11.97 -38.77
CA ARG A 738 21.21 -13.19 -38.02
C ARG A 738 22.01 -14.36 -38.56
N LEU A 739 22.57 -15.12 -37.64
CA LEU A 739 23.33 -16.33 -37.89
C LEU A 739 22.48 -17.50 -37.42
N CYS A 740 22.41 -18.53 -38.25
CA CYS A 740 21.74 -19.77 -37.92
C CYS A 740 22.78 -20.84 -37.64
N GLY A 741 22.59 -21.58 -36.56
CA GLY A 741 23.35 -22.77 -36.29
C GLY A 741 22.88 -23.91 -37.19
N ALA A 742 23.79 -24.83 -37.50
CA ALA A 742 23.34 -26.10 -38.06
C ALA A 742 22.52 -26.83 -36.98
N PRO A 743 21.44 -27.53 -37.35
CA PRO A 743 20.79 -28.44 -36.41
C PRO A 743 21.81 -29.48 -35.92
N GLU A 744 21.66 -29.92 -34.68
CA GLU A 744 22.49 -31.03 -34.18
C GLU A 744 22.21 -32.28 -35.03
N PRO A 745 23.24 -33.05 -35.41
CA PRO A 745 22.99 -34.29 -36.10
C PRO A 745 22.16 -35.18 -35.18
N THR A 746 20.94 -35.54 -35.60
CA THR A 746 20.19 -36.58 -34.90
C THR A 746 20.97 -37.87 -35.03
N CYS A 747 21.46 -38.38 -33.90
CA CYS A 747 22.01 -39.72 -33.88
C CYS A 747 20.91 -40.70 -34.25
N VAL A 748 21.05 -41.39 -35.37
CA VAL A 748 20.07 -42.40 -35.80
C VAL A 748 19.98 -43.59 -34.83
N ALA A 749 20.99 -43.74 -33.98
CA ALA A 749 21.12 -44.82 -33.01
C ALA A 749 20.72 -44.46 -31.57
N ASP A 750 20.33 -43.21 -31.30
CA ASP A 750 19.75 -42.75 -30.02
C ASP A 750 18.26 -42.57 -30.26
N ILE A 751 17.49 -43.59 -29.90
CA ILE A 751 16.08 -43.73 -30.25
C ILE A 751 15.20 -44.14 -29.06
N ASP A 752 15.75 -44.56 -27.92
CA ASP A 752 14.99 -44.96 -26.73
C ASP A 752 15.77 -44.73 -25.42
N ASP A 753 15.11 -44.12 -24.44
CA ASP A 753 15.61 -43.77 -23.10
C ASP A 753 15.46 -44.92 -22.09
N GLY A 754 15.37 -46.15 -22.59
CA GLY A 754 15.04 -47.35 -21.83
C GLY A 754 13.57 -47.46 -21.41
N SER A 755 12.68 -46.56 -21.84
CA SER A 755 11.24 -46.66 -21.58
C SER A 755 10.51 -47.63 -22.52
N GLY A 756 11.11 -47.99 -23.66
CA GLY A 756 10.47 -48.74 -24.73
C GLY A 756 9.40 -47.95 -25.47
N THR A 757 9.42 -46.61 -25.38
CA THR A 757 8.46 -45.72 -26.07
C THR A 757 9.06 -45.08 -27.32
N GLY A 758 10.36 -45.25 -27.54
CA GLY A 758 11.08 -44.67 -28.67
C GLY A 758 11.38 -43.19 -28.47
N THR A 759 11.75 -42.82 -27.25
CA THR A 759 12.12 -41.44 -26.87
C THR A 759 13.64 -41.35 -26.69
N PRO A 760 14.39 -40.56 -27.47
CA PRO A 760 15.85 -40.43 -27.31
C PRO A 760 16.27 -39.78 -25.98
N ASP A 761 17.44 -40.15 -25.43
CA ASP A 761 17.98 -39.58 -24.18
C ASP A 761 19.36 -38.90 -24.32
N GLY A 762 19.92 -38.89 -25.54
CA GLY A 762 21.22 -38.31 -25.85
C GLY A 762 22.39 -39.29 -25.69
N GLY A 763 22.14 -40.54 -25.31
CA GLY A 763 23.14 -41.60 -25.19
C GLY A 763 22.80 -42.80 -26.08
N VAL A 764 23.79 -43.32 -26.79
CA VAL A 764 23.65 -44.58 -27.54
C VAL A 764 24.01 -45.75 -26.63
N THR A 765 23.00 -46.43 -26.11
CA THR A 765 23.14 -47.52 -25.16
C THR A 765 22.25 -48.72 -25.50
N ILE A 766 22.37 -49.81 -24.74
CA ILE A 766 21.79 -51.11 -25.16
C ILE A 766 20.27 -51.07 -25.36
N ASP A 767 19.58 -50.18 -24.66
CA ASP A 767 18.15 -49.91 -24.79
C ASP A 767 17.78 -49.43 -26.19
N ASP A 768 18.57 -48.56 -26.82
CA ASP A 768 18.34 -48.13 -28.21
C ASP A 768 18.39 -49.30 -29.18
N LEU A 769 19.40 -50.16 -29.05
CA LEU A 769 19.54 -51.34 -29.89
C LEU A 769 18.38 -52.31 -29.68
N LEU A 770 17.97 -52.51 -28.43
CA LEU A 770 16.85 -53.38 -28.11
C LEU A 770 15.54 -52.83 -28.68
N TYR A 771 15.28 -51.53 -28.54
CA TYR A 771 14.11 -50.89 -29.11
C TYR A 771 14.14 -50.92 -30.65
N TYR A 772 15.30 -50.64 -31.26
CA TYR A 772 15.46 -50.68 -32.72
C TYR A 772 15.14 -52.07 -33.28
N LEU A 773 15.65 -53.13 -32.66
CA LEU A 773 15.40 -54.50 -33.11
C LEU A 773 13.91 -54.88 -33.04
N VAL A 774 13.15 -54.32 -32.10
CA VAL A 774 11.69 -54.49 -32.02
C VAL A 774 11.02 -53.81 -33.21
N ILE A 775 11.27 -52.51 -33.42
CA ILE A 775 10.63 -51.76 -34.51
C ILE A 775 11.08 -52.24 -35.90
N PHE A 776 12.31 -52.74 -36.02
CA PHE A 776 12.85 -53.39 -37.21
C PHE A 776 12.12 -54.70 -37.51
N GLY A 777 11.94 -55.56 -36.49
CA GLY A 777 11.19 -56.80 -36.62
C GLY A 777 9.72 -56.59 -36.99
N ASP A 778 9.14 -55.47 -36.55
CA ASP A 778 7.77 -55.06 -36.86
C ASP A 778 7.63 -54.40 -38.25
N GLY A 779 8.74 -54.13 -38.95
CA GLY A 779 8.74 -53.38 -40.21
C GLY A 779 8.18 -51.97 -40.05
N ALA A 780 8.38 -51.35 -38.89
CA ALA A 780 7.89 -50.01 -38.61
C ALA A 780 8.65 -48.99 -39.47
N SER A 781 7.95 -47.99 -39.99
CA SER A 781 8.57 -46.94 -40.82
C SER A 781 9.65 -46.11 -40.09
N ARG A 782 9.74 -46.22 -38.76
CA ARG A 782 10.84 -45.61 -37.98
C ARG A 782 12.15 -46.39 -38.07
N ALA A 783 12.10 -47.65 -38.51
CA ALA A 783 13.27 -48.49 -38.69
C ALA A 783 13.90 -48.33 -40.09
N ASP A 784 13.20 -47.74 -41.05
CA ASP A 784 13.68 -47.37 -42.39
C ASP A 784 14.59 -46.14 -42.27
N VAL A 785 15.89 -46.38 -42.23
CA VAL A 785 16.94 -45.40 -41.96
C VAL A 785 17.99 -45.32 -43.07
N ASP A 786 18.06 -46.26 -44.02
CA ASP A 786 19.02 -46.24 -45.13
C ASP A 786 18.57 -47.07 -46.34
N ASP A 787 18.80 -46.57 -47.56
CA ASP A 787 18.46 -47.13 -48.87
C ASP A 787 19.58 -48.04 -49.43
N GLY A 788 20.47 -48.50 -48.55
CA GLY A 788 21.68 -49.23 -48.89
C GLY A 788 22.81 -48.36 -49.44
N SER A 789 22.67 -47.03 -49.47
CA SER A 789 23.76 -46.12 -49.84
C SER A 789 24.78 -45.90 -48.71
N GLY A 790 24.42 -46.24 -47.47
CA GLY A 790 25.21 -45.93 -46.28
C GLY A 790 25.21 -44.44 -45.92
N THR A 791 24.27 -43.66 -46.46
CA THR A 791 24.17 -42.21 -46.22
C THR A 791 23.08 -41.85 -45.20
N GLY A 792 22.22 -42.78 -44.83
CA GLY A 792 21.10 -42.56 -43.92
C GLY A 792 19.85 -42.06 -44.63
N THR A 793 19.66 -42.44 -45.89
CA THR A 793 18.53 -41.98 -46.70
C THR A 793 17.48 -43.09 -46.76
N PRO A 794 16.26 -42.92 -46.20
CA PRO A 794 15.22 -43.95 -46.22
C PRO A 794 14.65 -44.25 -47.63
N ASP A 795 14.26 -45.49 -47.92
CA ASP A 795 13.71 -45.90 -49.25
C ASP A 795 12.24 -46.36 -49.23
N GLY A 796 11.62 -46.39 -48.05
CA GLY A 796 10.26 -46.86 -47.83
C GLY A 796 10.16 -48.36 -47.50
N GLY A 797 11.28 -49.08 -47.47
CA GLY A 797 11.42 -50.46 -47.00
C GLY A 797 12.11 -50.54 -45.64
N VAL A 798 11.84 -51.59 -44.88
CA VAL A 798 12.64 -51.96 -43.70
C VAL A 798 13.37 -53.24 -44.04
N THR A 799 14.62 -53.12 -44.47
CA THR A 799 15.46 -54.21 -44.98
C THR A 799 16.84 -54.23 -44.31
N ILE A 800 17.68 -55.21 -44.66
CA ILE A 800 18.93 -55.50 -43.92
C ILE A 800 19.92 -54.33 -43.93
N ASP A 801 19.85 -53.47 -44.94
CA ASP A 801 20.57 -52.22 -45.10
C ASP A 801 20.28 -51.24 -43.96
N ASP A 802 19.03 -51.07 -43.55
CA ASP A 802 18.65 -50.25 -42.41
C ASP A 802 19.31 -50.74 -41.11
N LEU A 803 19.19 -52.05 -40.85
CA LEU A 803 19.80 -52.66 -39.66
C LEU A 803 21.31 -52.51 -39.69
N LEU A 804 21.94 -52.64 -40.85
CA LEU A 804 23.39 -52.51 -40.99
C LEU A 804 23.84 -51.06 -40.77
N TYR A 805 23.09 -50.08 -41.31
CA TYR A 805 23.34 -48.67 -41.09
C TYR A 805 23.16 -48.29 -39.61
N PHE A 806 22.05 -48.71 -38.99
CA PHE A 806 21.79 -48.49 -37.58
C PHE A 806 22.89 -49.08 -36.71
N LEU A 807 23.25 -50.36 -36.90
CA LEU A 807 24.31 -51.01 -36.12
C LEU A 807 25.67 -50.35 -36.26
N THR A 808 25.96 -49.79 -37.44
CA THR A 808 27.18 -49.01 -37.68
C THR A 808 27.17 -47.76 -36.82
N ARG A 809 26.08 -46.97 -36.85
CA ARG A 809 25.95 -45.75 -36.03
C ARG A 809 25.88 -46.06 -34.54
N TYR A 810 25.25 -47.16 -34.16
CA TYR A 810 25.21 -47.66 -32.80
C TYR A 810 26.62 -48.01 -32.29
N GLY A 811 27.41 -48.71 -33.11
CA GLY A 811 28.80 -49.07 -32.79
C GLY A 811 29.72 -47.86 -32.69
N ASP A 812 29.43 -46.81 -33.46
CA ASP A 812 30.12 -45.52 -33.37
C ASP A 812 29.69 -44.72 -32.14
N GLY A 813 28.59 -45.11 -31.48
CA GLY A 813 28.01 -44.43 -30.32
C GLY A 813 27.36 -43.09 -30.66
N CYS A 814 27.23 -42.77 -31.95
CA CYS A 814 27.04 -41.44 -32.55
C CYS A 814 27.82 -40.29 -31.86
#